data_AF-A0A355SGA1-F1
#
_entry.id   AF-A0A355SGA1-F1
#
_cell.length_a   1.000
_cell.length_b   1.000
_cell.length_c   1.000
_cell.angle_alpha   90.00
_cell.angle_beta   90.00
_cell.angle_gamma   90.00
#
_symmetry.space_group_name_H-M   'P 1'
#
loop_
_entity.id
_entity.type
_entity.pdbx_description
1 polymer ?
#
loop_
_entity_poly.entity_id
_entity_poly.type
_entity_poly.pdbx_seq_one_letter_code
_entity_poly.pdbx_strand_id
1 'polypeptide(L)'
;MAIKPKKYLYFFLVFVLILTSLMIISHYSLFGSKRDKPVVSDNTSLKQEDDKTKTEEPKANADTKAPTAPGDITTTIKTENSIALSWEAATDDVGVKLYEIYLDDIKIGETDTTSYIFNDLEAGTTYKFSIIAKDAAGNSSEKAVYSETTYASIQTQVSESATYTNNNNISTNANNKSNNRPGGDSNNQPPVDNPNSSTVDNNAPTKPKNLHVTGKTGYSVTLSWEASEDDKGVTAYEIYQGTVKIIQTDKTTYKIEGLKDYTKYIFTVKALDKAGNVSAASNAVTVKTEDITAPTKPNNLAARNITRNSTSLTWEASTDNAGVTGYVIYQDDIAVGETLDTSFKITGLNSGTEYKFSVKAKDAAGNFSAAGTTDVRTIASPKIEVSPIAEDGRTIEKSPTITAIVDSSYQVKNVVFLAKALEAPDKDYYPYAAKTKAPYSWSWPTGDPWVPDNEYILKMVITYANDEVEEVTRVVLAHNNKKSIPAAPAELRFTKRDAASVSLAWNASVDKDVVEYYIYQDGRQIGTTKDTSYKVEGLTEEKVYMFRVKSKDMDGNISVHDNTIGVKLSRDPSSLKDFPTISTIRGEGKIGVAGNEGTYSGVVKLSADANSEAGIDRVEFYSKTVAASEAEYYKFPASSVKISGSTYSLNWDTVWAPDGQCIIKVVAYDKSGQVITTTAIFIVDNVEEQPPEKPWKPAKTPPQYMVIAYLAGWGANYNILYDADASRLTHINYAFADIDGQTYTIKLGDKVNDPKNFAKLNQLKEKYPHLKTIISVGGWGWSGNFSAMASTDENRTRFADSVVDFLLQYGFDGVDLDWEYPVSGGGPGTVRNPADKENFPLMLQKIREKLDAQEAKDGKHYSLSIAAGANSSFANNTTIGKSHEYLDYVQLMTYDIHGNWETKADYNAPLYDDNGETYSVDKAVNIFLEAGVPREKLVMGVPFYGYQYTVVSAENNGLRQEFISGGAVSYKSIISEDPENNGYTRYWSKGAQVPYLWNPSTKHFITYDDPESMKIKAEYIKEKGLVGAMIWQLTQDHEIDLLNSIYEVLKTKGH
;
A
#
# COMPACT_ATOMS: atom_id res chain seq x y z
N MET A 1 -4.14 46.69 67.88
CA MET A 1 -5.44 47.26 67.42
C MET A 1 -6.09 46.21 66.52
N ALA A 2 -7.33 45.76 66.75
CA ALA A 2 -8.60 46.48 66.61
C ALA A 2 -8.87 46.78 65.10
N ILE A 3 -9.97 46.34 64.45
CA ILE A 3 -11.31 45.92 64.93
C ILE A 3 -11.93 44.76 64.07
N LYS A 4 -13.06 44.21 64.52
CA LYS A 4 -13.87 43.06 64.01
C LYS A 4 -15.25 43.61 63.49
N PRO A 5 -16.38 42.88 63.31
CA PRO A 5 -16.66 41.49 62.90
C PRO A 5 -17.85 41.37 61.87
N LYS A 6 -18.31 40.12 61.63
CA LYS A 6 -19.70 39.64 61.28
C LYS A 6 -19.90 39.09 59.85
N LYS A 7 -20.82 38.15 59.54
CA LYS A 7 -21.42 36.93 60.19
C LYS A 7 -22.86 36.68 59.63
N TYR A 8 -23.34 35.43 59.73
CA TYR A 8 -24.77 34.97 59.85
C TYR A 8 -25.63 34.79 58.55
N LEU A 9 -26.64 33.89 58.44
CA LEU A 9 -27.10 32.69 59.24
C LEU A 9 -28.36 31.94 58.66
N TYR A 10 -28.55 30.64 59.01
CA TYR A 10 -29.74 29.72 58.92
C TYR A 10 -30.37 29.39 57.52
N PHE A 11 -31.33 28.44 57.29
CA PHE A 11 -31.51 26.96 57.54
C PHE A 11 -32.98 26.52 57.26
N PHE A 12 -33.30 25.21 57.31
CA PHE A 12 -34.65 24.56 57.41
C PHE A 12 -35.58 24.59 56.16
N LEU A 13 -36.48 23.62 55.86
CA LEU A 13 -36.57 22.15 56.11
C LEU A 13 -37.81 21.49 55.39
N VAL A 14 -37.79 20.15 55.13
CA VAL A 14 -38.96 19.18 55.13
C VAL A 14 -40.07 19.30 54.04
N PHE A 15 -40.78 18.27 53.50
CA PHE A 15 -40.70 16.77 53.39
C PHE A 15 -41.91 16.19 52.55
N VAL A 16 -42.17 14.84 52.53
CA VAL A 16 -43.42 14.09 52.05
C VAL A 16 -43.51 13.76 50.52
N LEU A 17 -43.98 12.61 49.92
CA LEU A 17 -44.40 11.20 50.28
C LEU A 17 -44.47 10.23 49.02
N ILE A 18 -44.91 8.95 49.19
CA ILE A 18 -45.49 7.95 48.19
C ILE A 18 -44.50 7.21 47.21
N LEU A 19 -44.50 5.88 46.83
CA LEU A 19 -45.31 4.61 46.96
C LEU A 19 -46.21 4.21 45.72
N THR A 20 -46.62 2.99 45.30
CA THR A 20 -46.34 1.48 45.43
C THR A 20 -47.32 0.69 44.47
N SER A 21 -47.26 -0.61 44.06
CA SER A 21 -46.22 -1.66 43.83
C SER A 21 -46.77 -3.08 43.37
N LEU A 22 -46.09 -3.80 42.44
CA LEU A 22 -45.94 -5.30 42.24
C LEU A 22 -47.06 -6.29 41.70
N MET A 23 -46.63 -7.31 40.86
CA MET A 23 -47.08 -8.76 40.67
C MET A 23 -48.44 -9.15 39.94
N ILE A 24 -48.80 -10.40 39.45
CA ILE A 24 -48.24 -11.81 39.42
C ILE A 24 -48.46 -12.70 38.09
N ILE A 25 -49.10 -13.92 38.07
CA ILE A 25 -49.08 -15.04 37.03
C ILE A 25 -50.28 -16.09 37.17
N SER A 26 -50.59 -17.20 36.43
CA SER A 26 -50.18 -17.96 35.16
C SER A 26 -51.06 -19.23 34.78
N HIS A 27 -50.96 -19.77 33.52
CA HIS A 27 -51.03 -21.21 33.02
C HIS A 27 -52.33 -22.04 32.59
N TYR A 28 -52.15 -22.92 31.55
CA TYR A 28 -52.85 -24.20 31.11
C TYR A 28 -53.99 -24.34 30.02
N SER A 29 -54.12 -25.54 29.36
CA SER A 29 -54.90 -25.87 28.11
C SER A 29 -55.18 -27.40 27.82
N LEU A 30 -56.19 -27.85 27.00
CA LEU A 30 -56.45 -29.30 26.62
C LEU A 30 -57.47 -29.65 25.44
N PHE A 31 -57.08 -30.48 24.43
CA PHE A 31 -57.81 -31.49 23.53
C PHE A 31 -59.13 -31.19 22.69
N GLY A 32 -59.54 -31.87 21.57
CA GLY A 32 -58.90 -32.83 20.59
C GLY A 32 -59.82 -33.75 19.65
N SER A 33 -59.44 -33.99 18.37
CA SER A 33 -59.70 -35.16 17.42
C SER A 33 -60.88 -35.26 16.37
N LYS A 34 -60.90 -36.30 15.47
CA LYS A 34 -61.51 -36.40 14.08
C LYS A 34 -62.27 -37.73 13.71
N ARG A 35 -62.97 -37.79 12.53
CA ARG A 35 -63.19 -38.96 11.61
C ARG A 35 -63.60 -38.57 10.14
N ASP A 36 -63.79 -39.53 9.21
CA ASP A 36 -63.45 -39.40 7.75
C ASP A 36 -64.57 -39.53 6.64
N LYS A 37 -64.13 -39.52 5.35
CA LYS A 37 -64.82 -39.23 4.05
C LYS A 37 -65.58 -40.40 3.36
N PRO A 38 -66.22 -40.16 2.18
CA PRO A 38 -65.62 -40.67 0.92
C PRO A 38 -65.65 -39.74 -0.33
N VAL A 39 -64.61 -39.87 -1.18
CA VAL A 39 -64.56 -39.99 -2.67
C VAL A 39 -65.69 -39.29 -3.48
N VAL A 40 -65.47 -38.28 -4.34
CA VAL A 40 -64.57 -38.06 -5.53
C VAL A 40 -64.32 -36.52 -5.66
N SER A 41 -63.29 -35.89 -6.26
CA SER A 41 -61.85 -36.09 -6.58
C SER A 41 -61.25 -34.65 -6.73
N ASP A 42 -60.00 -34.33 -7.09
CA ASP A 42 -58.78 -35.12 -7.35
C ASP A 42 -57.67 -34.72 -6.36
N ASN A 43 -56.78 -35.68 -6.10
CA ASN A 43 -55.61 -35.65 -5.21
C ASN A 43 -55.36 -34.43 -4.29
N THR A 44 -56.21 -34.37 -3.27
CA THR A 44 -55.80 -34.23 -1.85
C THR A 44 -55.08 -32.96 -1.40
N SER A 45 -55.90 -31.95 -1.10
CA SER A 45 -55.71 -31.03 0.03
C SER A 45 -55.74 -31.72 1.40
N LEU A 46 -55.45 -30.97 2.48
CA LEU A 46 -56.33 -30.87 3.66
C LEU A 46 -56.02 -29.64 4.56
N LYS A 47 -57.02 -29.25 5.39
CA LYS A 47 -57.13 -28.00 6.20
C LYS A 47 -56.51 -28.14 7.63
N GLN A 48 -56.54 -27.19 8.60
CA GLN A 48 -57.53 -26.13 8.92
C GLN A 48 -57.05 -25.01 9.90
N GLU A 49 -57.99 -24.25 10.50
CA GLU A 49 -57.93 -22.80 10.86
C GLU A 49 -57.69 -22.46 12.37
N ASP A 50 -57.13 -21.26 12.60
CA ASP A 50 -57.27 -20.23 13.68
C ASP A 50 -57.26 -20.52 15.21
N ASP A 51 -56.28 -19.91 15.92
CA ASP A 51 -56.48 -18.99 17.08
C ASP A 51 -55.18 -18.15 17.35
N LYS A 52 -55.21 -17.12 18.22
CA LYS A 52 -54.08 -16.22 18.56
C LYS A 52 -53.62 -16.32 20.03
N THR A 53 -52.48 -16.97 20.29
CA THR A 53 -51.29 -16.40 20.97
C THR A 53 -50.22 -17.45 21.26
N LYS A 54 -48.94 -17.03 21.19
CA LYS A 54 -47.71 -17.68 21.68
C LYS A 54 -47.69 -19.22 21.80
N THR A 55 -46.96 -19.85 20.88
CA THR A 55 -46.29 -21.14 21.10
C THR A 55 -44.79 -20.96 20.95
N GLU A 56 -43.99 -21.80 21.59
CA GLU A 56 -42.55 -21.92 21.34
C GLU A 56 -42.27 -22.50 19.94
N GLU A 57 -41.02 -22.36 19.48
CA GLU A 57 -40.58 -22.74 18.13
C GLU A 57 -40.88 -24.20 17.74
N PRO A 58 -41.66 -24.44 16.68
CA PRO A 58 -41.47 -25.61 15.84
C PRO A 58 -40.57 -25.19 14.67
N LYS A 59 -39.29 -25.58 14.75
CA LYS A 59 -38.26 -25.63 13.69
C LYS A 59 -38.58 -24.88 12.38
N ALA A 60 -37.66 -23.99 11.98
CA ALA A 60 -37.56 -23.53 10.59
C ALA A 60 -37.76 -24.70 9.61
N ASN A 61 -38.37 -24.42 8.46
CA ASN A 61 -38.19 -25.30 7.30
C ASN A 61 -36.69 -25.48 7.14
N ALA A 62 -36.19 -26.69 7.39
CA ALA A 62 -34.92 -27.09 6.84
C ALA A 62 -35.13 -27.02 5.34
N ASP A 63 -34.48 -26.05 4.70
CA ASP A 63 -34.40 -26.07 3.26
C ASP A 63 -33.83 -27.42 2.81
N THR A 64 -34.40 -27.97 1.75
CA THR A 64 -34.02 -29.25 1.14
C THR A 64 -33.76 -29.10 -0.35
N LYS A 65 -33.78 -27.87 -0.88
CA LYS A 65 -33.45 -27.59 -2.26
C LYS A 65 -31.95 -27.40 -2.36
N ALA A 66 -31.35 -28.00 -3.38
CA ALA A 66 -29.95 -27.74 -3.69
C ALA A 66 -29.83 -26.41 -4.44
N PRO A 67 -28.75 -25.63 -4.19
CA PRO A 67 -28.32 -24.58 -5.09
C PRO A 67 -28.13 -25.10 -6.52
N THR A 68 -28.22 -24.21 -7.51
CA THR A 68 -27.77 -24.56 -8.86
C THR A 68 -26.28 -24.92 -8.85
N ALA A 69 -25.84 -25.73 -9.81
CA ALA A 69 -24.40 -25.87 -10.05
C ALA A 69 -23.80 -24.49 -10.40
N PRO A 70 -22.55 -24.20 -10.00
CA PRO A 70 -21.80 -23.04 -10.48
C PRO A 70 -21.76 -22.97 -12.00
N GLY A 71 -22.08 -21.80 -12.57
CA GLY A 71 -22.07 -21.56 -14.01
C GLY A 71 -20.69 -21.13 -14.53
N ASP A 72 -20.49 -21.17 -15.85
CA ASP A 72 -19.41 -20.51 -16.60
C ASP A 72 -18.02 -20.50 -15.92
N ILE A 73 -17.57 -21.69 -15.50
CA ILE A 73 -16.22 -21.88 -14.93
C ILE A 73 -15.18 -21.53 -15.99
N THR A 74 -14.31 -20.58 -15.66
CA THR A 74 -13.39 -19.91 -16.58
C THR A 74 -12.00 -19.76 -15.94
N THR A 75 -10.94 -20.07 -16.69
CA THR A 75 -9.56 -19.87 -16.25
C THR A 75 -9.18 -18.39 -16.31
N THR A 76 -8.87 -17.77 -15.16
CA THR A 76 -8.47 -16.36 -15.05
C THR A 76 -6.96 -16.16 -15.03
N ILE A 77 -6.22 -17.13 -14.47
CA ILE A 77 -4.75 -17.16 -14.46
C ILE A 77 -4.31 -18.59 -14.78
N LYS A 78 -3.24 -18.75 -15.56
CA LYS A 78 -2.61 -20.04 -15.85
C LYS A 78 -1.12 -19.84 -16.00
N THR A 79 -0.34 -20.69 -15.34
CA THR A 79 1.13 -20.70 -15.37
C THR A 79 1.62 -22.14 -15.58
N GLU A 80 2.93 -22.38 -15.44
CA GLU A 80 3.48 -23.74 -15.38
C GLU A 80 3.18 -24.47 -14.05
N ASN A 81 2.87 -23.76 -12.95
CA ASN A 81 2.66 -24.36 -11.63
C ASN A 81 1.39 -23.90 -10.90
N SER A 82 0.50 -23.13 -11.54
CA SER A 82 -0.76 -22.66 -10.95
C SER A 82 -1.84 -22.39 -12.00
N ILE A 83 -3.09 -22.56 -11.58
CA ILE A 83 -4.31 -22.25 -12.33
C ILE A 83 -5.27 -21.53 -11.39
N ALA A 84 -5.83 -20.40 -11.80
CA ALA A 84 -6.92 -19.72 -11.10
C ALA A 84 -8.21 -19.79 -11.92
N LEU A 85 -9.33 -19.99 -11.24
CA LEU A 85 -10.66 -20.07 -11.84
C LEU A 85 -11.59 -18.99 -11.27
N SER A 86 -12.51 -18.51 -12.10
CA SER A 86 -13.75 -17.83 -11.70
C SER A 86 -14.98 -18.61 -12.19
N TRP A 87 -16.15 -18.33 -11.62
CA TRP A 87 -17.42 -18.91 -12.04
C TRP A 87 -18.58 -17.93 -11.84
N GLU A 88 -19.71 -18.19 -12.51
CA GLU A 88 -20.98 -17.51 -12.20
C GLU A 88 -21.53 -18.03 -10.87
N ALA A 89 -22.05 -17.11 -10.04
CA ALA A 89 -22.60 -17.43 -8.74
C ALA A 89 -23.75 -18.46 -8.85
N ALA A 90 -23.68 -19.51 -8.04
CA ALA A 90 -24.80 -20.43 -7.90
C ALA A 90 -26.00 -19.71 -7.27
N THR A 91 -27.20 -20.02 -7.75
CA THR A 91 -28.45 -19.40 -7.28
C THR A 91 -29.23 -20.37 -6.40
N ASP A 92 -29.87 -19.83 -5.37
CA ASP A 92 -30.65 -20.58 -4.40
C ASP A 92 -31.71 -19.70 -3.69
N ASP A 93 -32.75 -20.29 -3.10
CA ASP A 93 -33.85 -19.56 -2.43
C ASP A 93 -33.65 -19.29 -0.92
N VAL A 94 -32.67 -19.93 -0.25
CA VAL A 94 -32.15 -19.44 1.04
C VAL A 94 -30.76 -18.79 0.92
N GLY A 95 -30.10 -18.98 -0.22
CA GLY A 95 -28.88 -18.29 -0.61
C GLY A 95 -27.62 -19.13 -0.41
N VAL A 96 -26.70 -19.03 -1.37
CA VAL A 96 -25.42 -19.75 -1.34
C VAL A 96 -24.49 -19.11 -0.31
N LYS A 97 -23.97 -19.96 0.57
CA LYS A 97 -23.12 -19.62 1.71
C LYS A 97 -21.64 -19.81 1.42
N LEU A 98 -21.28 -20.86 0.68
CA LEU A 98 -19.89 -21.16 0.27
C LEU A 98 -19.84 -22.15 -0.91
N TYR A 99 -18.65 -22.30 -1.47
CA TYR A 99 -18.30 -23.27 -2.51
C TYR A 99 -17.22 -24.21 -1.97
N GLU A 100 -17.45 -25.54 -2.03
CA GLU A 100 -16.42 -26.54 -1.79
C GLU A 100 -15.55 -26.73 -3.05
N ILE A 101 -14.23 -26.71 -2.87
CA ILE A 101 -13.26 -26.70 -3.96
C ILE A 101 -12.46 -28.00 -4.01
N TYR A 102 -12.41 -28.62 -5.20
CA TYR A 102 -11.78 -29.91 -5.45
C TYR A 102 -10.74 -29.85 -6.58
N LEU A 103 -9.67 -30.63 -6.41
CA LEU A 103 -8.65 -30.93 -7.40
C LEU A 103 -8.56 -32.47 -7.54
N ASP A 104 -8.79 -33.00 -8.73
CA ASP A 104 -8.84 -34.45 -9.04
C ASP A 104 -9.71 -35.25 -8.05
N ASP A 105 -10.91 -34.73 -7.78
CA ASP A 105 -11.88 -35.21 -6.77
C ASP A 105 -11.44 -35.18 -5.30
N ILE A 106 -10.22 -34.73 -4.98
CA ILE A 106 -9.78 -34.45 -3.61
C ILE A 106 -10.26 -33.04 -3.22
N LYS A 107 -10.96 -32.90 -2.09
CA LYS A 107 -11.34 -31.57 -1.56
C LYS A 107 -10.09 -30.88 -1.01
N ILE A 108 -9.77 -29.71 -1.52
CA ILE A 108 -8.59 -28.93 -1.10
C ILE A 108 -8.94 -27.67 -0.29
N GLY A 109 -10.19 -27.17 -0.40
CA GLY A 109 -10.58 -25.94 0.29
C GLY A 109 -12.06 -25.60 0.18
N GLU A 110 -12.40 -24.41 0.66
CA GLU A 110 -13.70 -23.75 0.57
C GLU A 110 -13.48 -22.26 0.30
N THR A 111 -14.46 -21.58 -0.28
CA THR A 111 -14.49 -20.11 -0.43
C THR A 111 -15.93 -19.59 -0.42
N ASP A 112 -16.15 -18.36 0.04
CA ASP A 112 -17.43 -17.63 -0.07
C ASP A 112 -17.50 -16.73 -1.33
N THR A 113 -16.37 -16.54 -2.02
CA THR A 113 -16.29 -15.85 -3.32
C THR A 113 -16.56 -16.79 -4.50
N THR A 114 -16.73 -16.23 -5.71
CA THR A 114 -16.86 -16.99 -6.96
C THR A 114 -15.52 -17.17 -7.71
N SER A 115 -14.41 -17.29 -6.97
CA SER A 115 -13.09 -17.53 -7.55
C SER A 115 -12.15 -18.30 -6.61
N TYR A 116 -11.16 -19.00 -7.17
CA TYR A 116 -10.15 -19.74 -6.40
C TYR A 116 -8.82 -19.90 -7.17
N ILE A 117 -7.70 -19.94 -6.45
CA ILE A 117 -6.36 -20.14 -7.02
C ILE A 117 -5.78 -21.47 -6.56
N PHE A 118 -5.47 -22.34 -7.51
CA PHE A 118 -4.80 -23.63 -7.32
C PHE A 118 -3.31 -23.44 -7.60
N ASN A 119 -2.47 -23.68 -6.58
CA ASN A 119 -1.01 -23.56 -6.67
C ASN A 119 -0.34 -24.94 -6.56
N ASP A 120 1.00 -24.97 -6.68
CA ASP A 120 1.84 -26.16 -6.53
C ASP A 120 1.48 -27.32 -7.50
N LEU A 121 0.97 -26.97 -8.68
CA LEU A 121 0.65 -27.89 -9.77
C LEU A 121 1.92 -28.27 -10.57
N GLU A 122 1.91 -29.40 -11.28
CA GLU A 122 3.00 -29.83 -12.17
C GLU A 122 2.85 -29.24 -13.58
N ALA A 123 3.97 -28.95 -14.25
CA ALA A 123 4.01 -28.31 -15.57
C ALA A 123 3.64 -29.24 -16.73
N GLY A 124 2.69 -28.82 -17.57
CA GLY A 124 2.15 -29.60 -18.68
C GLY A 124 1.12 -30.68 -18.27
N THR A 125 0.74 -30.74 -16.99
CA THR A 125 -0.21 -31.73 -16.46
C THR A 125 -1.65 -31.19 -16.54
N THR A 126 -2.59 -32.05 -16.95
CA THR A 126 -4.02 -31.73 -16.99
C THR A 126 -4.68 -32.12 -15.68
N TYR A 127 -5.27 -31.13 -15.01
CA TYR A 127 -5.95 -31.28 -13.73
C TYR A 127 -7.46 -31.17 -13.92
N LYS A 128 -8.24 -31.93 -13.15
CA LYS A 128 -9.70 -31.84 -13.10
C LYS A 128 -10.16 -31.10 -11.85
N PHE A 129 -10.57 -29.87 -12.06
CA PHE A 129 -11.16 -29.00 -11.05
C PHE A 129 -12.63 -29.35 -10.86
N SER A 130 -13.14 -29.20 -9.64
CA SER A 130 -14.59 -29.32 -9.41
C SER A 130 -15.07 -28.45 -8.26
N ILE A 131 -16.29 -27.94 -8.38
CA ILE A 131 -16.87 -26.95 -7.46
C ILE A 131 -18.30 -27.40 -7.10
N ILE A 132 -18.64 -27.32 -5.81
CA ILE A 132 -19.99 -27.61 -5.29
C ILE A 132 -20.44 -26.42 -4.44
N ALA A 133 -21.57 -25.81 -4.78
CA ALA A 133 -22.18 -24.76 -3.96
C ALA A 133 -22.93 -25.37 -2.76
N LYS A 134 -22.87 -24.69 -1.62
CA LYS A 134 -23.64 -24.97 -0.39
C LYS A 134 -24.49 -23.77 -0.03
N ASP A 135 -25.75 -24.01 0.25
CA ASP A 135 -26.67 -23.06 0.89
C ASP A 135 -26.42 -22.91 2.40
N ALA A 136 -27.24 -22.09 3.05
CA ALA A 136 -27.20 -21.86 4.49
C ALA A 136 -27.71 -23.03 5.35
N ALA A 137 -28.53 -23.96 4.80
CA ALA A 137 -29.07 -25.12 5.50
C ALA A 137 -28.16 -26.36 5.40
N GLY A 138 -27.27 -26.42 4.42
CA GLY A 138 -26.28 -27.47 4.20
C GLY A 138 -26.59 -28.44 3.06
N ASN A 139 -27.53 -28.12 2.16
CA ASN A 139 -27.68 -28.89 0.91
C ASN A 139 -26.48 -28.61 -0.02
N SER A 140 -26.48 -29.22 -1.21
CA SER A 140 -25.31 -29.22 -2.09
C SER A 140 -25.73 -29.29 -3.53
N SER A 141 -25.18 -28.40 -4.36
CA SER A 141 -25.41 -28.42 -5.80
C SER A 141 -24.91 -29.73 -6.44
N GLU A 142 -25.31 -29.97 -7.69
CA GLU A 142 -24.53 -30.87 -8.53
C GLU A 142 -23.09 -30.34 -8.67
N LYS A 143 -22.13 -31.27 -8.81
CA LYS A 143 -20.71 -30.95 -8.94
C LYS A 143 -20.45 -30.39 -10.33
N ALA A 144 -20.19 -29.09 -10.43
CA ALA A 144 -19.66 -28.49 -11.64
C ALA A 144 -18.20 -28.95 -11.82
N VAL A 145 -17.83 -29.35 -13.04
CA VAL A 145 -16.53 -29.95 -13.37
C VAL A 145 -15.88 -29.19 -14.51
N TYR A 146 -14.61 -28.85 -14.35
CA TYR A 146 -13.79 -28.17 -15.34
C TYR A 146 -12.42 -28.84 -15.42
N SER A 147 -11.78 -28.87 -16.58
CA SER A 147 -10.46 -29.47 -16.74
C SER A 147 -9.56 -28.52 -17.51
N GLU A 148 -8.35 -28.31 -16.99
CA GLU A 148 -7.38 -27.38 -17.57
C GLU A 148 -5.95 -27.92 -17.37
N THR A 149 -5.09 -27.65 -18.35
CA THR A 149 -3.69 -28.06 -18.37
C THR A 149 -2.81 -26.87 -18.02
N THR A 150 -1.88 -27.03 -17.09
CA THR A 150 -0.81 -26.03 -16.85
C THR A 150 0.05 -25.85 -18.11
N TYR A 151 0.78 -24.74 -18.20
CA TYR A 151 1.76 -24.62 -19.28
C TYR A 151 2.88 -25.65 -19.14
N ALA A 152 3.29 -26.25 -20.26
CA ALA A 152 4.46 -27.10 -20.32
C ALA A 152 5.74 -26.24 -20.22
N SER A 153 6.73 -26.72 -19.48
CA SER A 153 7.99 -26.01 -19.28
C SER A 153 8.79 -25.88 -20.58
N ILE A 154 9.28 -24.67 -20.86
CA ILE A 154 9.84 -24.31 -22.17
C ILE A 154 11.29 -24.82 -22.27
N GLN A 155 11.55 -25.72 -23.23
CA GLN A 155 12.92 -26.00 -23.69
C GLN A 155 13.22 -25.23 -24.96
N THR A 156 14.24 -24.36 -24.90
CA THR A 156 14.74 -23.61 -26.06
C THR A 156 15.54 -24.51 -27.01
N GLN A 157 15.05 -24.66 -28.24
CA GLN A 157 15.88 -25.02 -29.39
C GLN A 157 15.92 -23.87 -30.40
N VAL A 158 17.13 -23.56 -30.87
CA VAL A 158 17.36 -22.59 -31.95
C VAL A 158 17.08 -23.29 -33.29
N SER A 159 16.41 -22.60 -34.21
CA SER A 159 16.05 -23.13 -35.52
C SER A 159 16.95 -22.59 -36.63
N GLU A 160 17.24 -23.43 -37.62
CA GLU A 160 17.58 -23.00 -38.97
C GLU A 160 16.62 -23.64 -39.99
N SER A 161 16.36 -22.90 -41.06
CA SER A 161 15.46 -23.29 -42.14
C SER A 161 15.92 -22.56 -43.43
N ALA A 162 15.72 -23.06 -44.65
CA ALA A 162 15.09 -24.29 -45.10
C ALA A 162 15.67 -24.70 -46.47
N THR A 163 15.41 -25.93 -46.94
CA THR A 163 14.68 -26.20 -48.21
C THR A 163 14.58 -27.70 -48.50
N TYR A 164 13.50 -28.11 -49.18
CA TYR A 164 13.23 -29.49 -49.60
C TYR A 164 13.25 -29.61 -51.12
N THR A 165 13.80 -30.71 -51.65
CA THR A 165 13.15 -31.46 -52.75
C THR A 165 13.68 -32.88 -52.87
N ASN A 166 12.81 -33.87 -52.62
CA ASN A 166 12.40 -34.95 -53.55
C ASN A 166 13.48 -35.62 -54.46
N ASN A 167 13.54 -36.95 -54.63
CA ASN A 167 12.47 -37.95 -54.50
C ASN A 167 12.97 -39.44 -54.54
N ASN A 168 12.12 -40.35 -54.05
CA ASN A 168 11.86 -41.72 -54.57
C ASN A 168 12.94 -42.84 -54.58
N ASN A 169 12.73 -43.84 -53.70
CA ASN A 169 12.12 -45.16 -54.02
C ASN A 169 12.87 -46.50 -53.81
N ILE A 170 12.12 -47.43 -53.18
CA ILE A 170 11.94 -48.87 -53.52
C ILE A 170 13.06 -49.90 -53.16
N SER A 171 12.98 -50.34 -51.89
CA SER A 171 12.56 -51.69 -51.46
C SER A 171 13.40 -52.98 -51.69
N THR A 172 13.54 -53.71 -50.57
CA THR A 172 13.44 -55.19 -50.39
C THR A 172 14.59 -56.14 -50.75
N ASN A 173 14.58 -57.24 -49.98
CA ASN A 173 15.17 -58.56 -50.22
C ASN A 173 16.69 -58.68 -50.28
N ALA A 174 17.22 -58.85 -49.07
CA ALA A 174 18.13 -59.94 -48.71
C ALA A 174 18.21 -61.11 -49.73
N ASN A 175 19.44 -61.56 -50.00
CA ASN A 175 19.74 -62.96 -49.78
C ASN A 175 21.22 -63.29 -49.48
N ASN A 176 21.39 -64.16 -48.50
CA ASN A 176 22.42 -65.21 -48.38
C ASN A 176 23.93 -64.89 -48.52
N LYS A 177 24.63 -65.29 -47.44
CA LYS A 177 25.92 -66.03 -47.42
C LYS A 177 27.22 -65.28 -47.79
N SER A 178 28.36 -65.65 -47.20
CA SER A 178 28.66 -66.35 -45.93
C SER A 178 30.18 -66.50 -45.77
N ASN A 179 30.65 -66.74 -44.53
CA ASN A 179 31.95 -67.34 -44.20
C ASN A 179 33.19 -66.40 -44.40
N ASN A 180 34.29 -66.52 -43.64
CA ASN A 180 34.51 -67.43 -42.51
C ASN A 180 35.47 -66.91 -41.41
N ARG A 181 35.29 -67.50 -40.22
CA ARG A 181 36.28 -67.70 -39.12
C ARG A 181 37.18 -68.92 -39.49
N PRO A 182 38.15 -69.37 -38.66
CA PRO A 182 38.81 -68.77 -37.49
C PRO A 182 40.37 -68.81 -37.63
N GLY A 183 41.11 -68.61 -36.53
CA GLY A 183 42.54 -69.00 -36.42
C GLY A 183 42.70 -70.50 -36.17
N GLY A 184 43.87 -70.95 -35.69
CA GLY A 184 44.07 -72.38 -35.38
C GLY A 184 45.26 -72.72 -34.49
N ASP A 185 45.19 -73.94 -33.94
CA ASP A 185 46.33 -74.81 -33.62
C ASP A 185 45.86 -76.29 -33.71
N SER A 186 46.82 -77.21 -33.81
CA SER A 186 46.75 -78.69 -33.77
C SER A 186 46.25 -79.48 -35.00
N ASN A 187 47.21 -80.22 -35.61
CA ASN A 187 47.12 -81.52 -36.32
C ASN A 187 46.25 -81.62 -37.61
N ASN A 188 46.70 -82.17 -38.75
CA ASN A 188 47.70 -83.22 -39.01
C ASN A 188 48.26 -83.18 -40.47
N GLN A 189 49.33 -83.95 -40.77
CA GLN A 189 50.08 -84.08 -42.06
C GLN A 189 49.37 -84.96 -43.15
N PRO A 190 49.89 -85.14 -44.40
CA PRO A 190 50.92 -84.46 -45.25
C PRO A 190 50.39 -84.24 -46.73
N PRO A 191 51.16 -84.20 -47.86
CA PRO A 191 52.58 -83.86 -48.17
C PRO A 191 52.83 -82.81 -49.32
N VAL A 192 54.03 -82.19 -49.33
CA VAL A 192 54.98 -81.89 -50.48
C VAL A 192 54.39 -81.55 -51.88
N ASP A 193 54.69 -80.40 -52.55
CA ASP A 193 56.01 -80.02 -53.13
C ASP A 193 56.18 -78.49 -53.51
N ASN A 194 57.33 -78.14 -54.12
CA ASN A 194 57.94 -76.81 -54.45
C ASN A 194 57.62 -76.31 -55.91
N PRO A 195 58.13 -75.17 -56.49
CA PRO A 195 58.86 -74.00 -55.96
C PRO A 195 58.46 -72.58 -56.50
N ASN A 196 59.09 -71.52 -55.93
CA ASN A 196 59.47 -70.20 -56.51
C ASN A 196 58.48 -69.32 -57.34
N SER A 197 58.28 -68.07 -56.90
CA SER A 197 59.16 -66.94 -57.29
C SER A 197 58.75 -65.62 -56.59
N SER A 198 59.70 -64.72 -56.30
CA SER A 198 59.44 -63.41 -55.67
C SER A 198 59.73 -62.24 -56.61
N THR A 199 59.01 -61.13 -56.42
CA THR A 199 59.33 -59.82 -57.00
C THR A 199 59.46 -58.81 -55.86
N VAL A 200 60.48 -57.95 -55.92
CA VAL A 200 60.65 -56.83 -54.99
C VAL A 200 59.92 -55.63 -55.58
N ASP A 201 59.20 -54.91 -54.72
CA ASP A 201 58.52 -53.68 -55.08
C ASP A 201 59.37 -52.46 -54.70
N ASN A 202 59.47 -51.51 -55.63
CA ASN A 202 60.28 -50.29 -55.53
C ASN A 202 59.44 -49.03 -55.84
N ASN A 203 58.13 -49.17 -56.05
CA ASN A 203 57.25 -48.03 -56.21
C ASN A 203 56.96 -47.43 -54.82
N ALA A 204 56.97 -46.10 -54.72
CA ALA A 204 56.54 -45.43 -53.50
C ALA A 204 55.08 -45.00 -53.65
N PRO A 205 54.26 -45.07 -52.59
CA PRO A 205 52.89 -44.57 -52.62
C PRO A 205 52.80 -43.13 -53.10
N THR A 206 51.66 -42.82 -53.71
CA THR A 206 51.28 -41.41 -53.92
C THR A 206 51.26 -40.65 -52.59
N LYS A 207 51.53 -39.34 -52.64
CA LYS A 207 51.52 -38.53 -51.41
C LYS A 207 50.10 -38.35 -50.85
N PRO A 208 49.91 -38.34 -49.52
CA PRO A 208 48.64 -37.95 -48.92
C PRO A 208 48.21 -36.54 -49.38
N LYS A 209 46.94 -36.42 -49.78
CA LYS A 209 46.34 -35.17 -50.24
C LYS A 209 45.47 -34.57 -49.13
N ASN A 210 45.15 -33.28 -49.27
CA ASN A 210 44.15 -32.60 -48.45
C ASN A 210 44.35 -32.78 -46.92
N LEU A 211 45.60 -32.67 -46.43
CA LEU A 211 45.85 -32.66 -44.99
C LEU A 211 45.26 -31.37 -44.40
N HIS A 212 44.39 -31.50 -43.41
CA HIS A 212 43.75 -30.38 -42.72
C HIS A 212 43.51 -30.69 -41.23
N VAL A 213 43.21 -29.65 -40.44
CA VAL A 213 42.75 -29.78 -39.06
C VAL A 213 41.24 -29.99 -39.05
N THR A 214 40.75 -31.00 -38.32
CA THR A 214 39.32 -31.23 -38.08
C THR A 214 38.87 -30.91 -36.66
N GLY A 215 39.81 -30.66 -35.75
CA GLY A 215 39.54 -30.18 -34.39
C GLY A 215 40.82 -29.81 -33.65
N LYS A 216 40.71 -28.98 -32.60
CA LYS A 216 41.83 -28.60 -31.72
C LYS A 216 41.33 -28.36 -30.29
N THR A 217 42.26 -28.33 -29.35
CA THR A 217 42.11 -27.82 -27.98
C THR A 217 43.43 -27.14 -27.56
N GLY A 218 43.57 -26.71 -26.30
CA GLY A 218 44.87 -26.25 -25.76
C GLY A 218 45.97 -27.34 -25.78
N TYR A 219 45.59 -28.63 -25.68
CA TYR A 219 46.53 -29.76 -25.56
C TYR A 219 46.45 -30.80 -26.70
N SER A 220 45.61 -30.59 -27.72
CA SER A 220 45.45 -31.56 -28.81
C SER A 220 45.07 -30.95 -30.16
N VAL A 221 45.37 -31.68 -31.24
CA VAL A 221 44.98 -31.36 -32.63
C VAL A 221 44.57 -32.65 -33.33
N THR A 222 43.38 -32.66 -33.94
CA THR A 222 42.93 -33.73 -34.83
C THR A 222 43.24 -33.36 -36.28
N LEU A 223 43.99 -34.22 -36.97
CA LEU A 223 44.31 -34.11 -38.39
C LEU A 223 43.49 -35.11 -39.19
N SER A 224 43.16 -34.76 -40.43
CA SER A 224 42.53 -35.65 -41.43
C SER A 224 43.14 -35.42 -42.81
N TRP A 225 43.23 -36.46 -43.62
CA TRP A 225 43.78 -36.44 -44.98
C TRP A 225 43.08 -37.44 -45.89
N GLU A 226 43.34 -37.34 -47.20
CA GLU A 226 42.84 -38.31 -48.19
C GLU A 226 43.76 -39.54 -48.27
N ALA A 227 43.16 -40.70 -48.52
CA ALA A 227 43.88 -41.96 -48.70
C ALA A 227 44.87 -41.89 -49.87
N SER A 228 45.99 -42.58 -49.73
CA SER A 228 47.03 -42.69 -50.76
C SER A 228 46.92 -44.01 -51.52
N GLU A 229 47.21 -43.94 -52.82
CA GLU A 229 47.17 -45.04 -53.79
C GLU A 229 48.59 -45.59 -54.04
N ASP A 230 48.68 -46.90 -54.24
CA ASP A 230 49.91 -47.69 -54.41
C ASP A 230 49.59 -49.05 -55.07
N ASP A 231 50.53 -49.70 -55.80
CA ASP A 231 50.26 -50.95 -56.53
C ASP A 231 50.58 -52.26 -55.77
N LYS A 232 51.05 -52.19 -54.52
CA LYS A 232 51.00 -53.28 -53.52
C LYS A 232 50.19 -52.95 -52.27
N GLY A 233 49.86 -51.67 -52.08
CA GLY A 233 48.91 -51.16 -51.11
C GLY A 233 49.57 -50.45 -49.94
N VAL A 234 49.04 -49.27 -49.61
CA VAL A 234 49.45 -48.48 -48.44
C VAL A 234 49.09 -49.21 -47.16
N THR A 235 50.08 -49.46 -46.31
CA THR A 235 49.90 -50.14 -45.01
C THR A 235 49.78 -49.16 -43.85
N ALA A 236 50.36 -47.96 -43.95
CA ALA A 236 50.31 -46.96 -42.91
C ALA A 236 50.61 -45.54 -43.42
N TYR A 237 50.37 -44.58 -42.53
CA TYR A 237 50.71 -43.17 -42.65
C TYR A 237 51.64 -42.76 -41.51
N GLU A 238 52.75 -42.09 -41.84
CA GLU A 238 53.68 -41.49 -40.89
C GLU A 238 53.33 -40.02 -40.67
N ILE A 239 53.07 -39.61 -39.43
CA ILE A 239 52.79 -38.21 -39.08
C ILE A 239 54.06 -37.57 -38.51
N TYR A 240 54.42 -36.41 -39.06
CA TYR A 240 55.60 -35.64 -38.67
C TYR A 240 55.21 -34.31 -38.04
N GLN A 241 55.83 -33.96 -36.91
CA GLN A 241 55.81 -32.63 -36.32
C GLN A 241 57.10 -31.91 -36.71
N GLY A 242 56.99 -30.89 -37.58
CA GLY A 242 58.14 -30.33 -38.28
C GLY A 242 58.86 -31.42 -39.09
N THR A 243 60.08 -31.79 -38.68
CA THR A 243 60.90 -32.85 -39.30
C THR A 243 60.90 -34.16 -38.52
N VAL A 244 60.27 -34.24 -37.34
CA VAL A 244 60.31 -35.41 -36.44
C VAL A 244 59.06 -36.26 -36.65
N LYS A 245 59.22 -37.54 -37.00
CA LYS A 245 58.11 -38.52 -36.99
C LYS A 245 57.63 -38.70 -35.55
N ILE A 246 56.38 -38.37 -35.28
CA ILE A 246 55.77 -38.46 -33.93
C ILE A 246 54.93 -39.72 -33.75
N ILE A 247 54.29 -40.22 -34.82
CA ILE A 247 53.45 -41.43 -34.77
C ILE A 247 53.30 -42.07 -36.16
N GLN A 248 52.79 -43.29 -36.19
CA GLN A 248 52.36 -44.00 -37.39
C GLN A 248 50.97 -44.60 -37.16
N THR A 249 50.08 -44.53 -38.15
CA THR A 249 48.71 -45.09 -38.07
C THR A 249 48.28 -45.67 -39.41
N ASP A 250 47.43 -46.68 -39.38
CA ASP A 250 46.69 -47.27 -40.50
C ASP A 250 45.54 -46.39 -41.02
N LYS A 251 45.12 -45.38 -40.26
CA LYS A 251 43.94 -44.53 -40.54
C LYS A 251 44.31 -43.24 -41.26
N THR A 252 43.33 -42.65 -41.94
CA THR A 252 43.42 -41.34 -42.60
C THR A 252 43.05 -40.15 -41.69
N THR A 253 42.94 -40.39 -40.38
CA THR A 253 42.62 -39.38 -39.37
C THR A 253 43.29 -39.76 -38.04
N TYR A 254 43.80 -38.76 -37.32
CA TYR A 254 44.51 -38.98 -36.05
C TYR A 254 44.43 -37.77 -35.12
N LYS A 255 44.19 -38.01 -33.82
CA LYS A 255 44.24 -37.00 -32.76
C LYS A 255 45.60 -37.03 -32.08
N ILE A 256 46.37 -35.97 -32.26
CA ILE A 256 47.65 -35.74 -31.58
C ILE A 256 47.34 -35.10 -30.23
N GLU A 257 47.81 -35.70 -29.14
CA GLU A 257 47.60 -35.24 -27.75
C GLU A 257 48.95 -34.96 -27.06
N GLY A 258 48.92 -34.28 -25.92
CA GLY A 258 50.15 -33.88 -25.21
C GLY A 258 50.87 -32.68 -25.84
N LEU A 259 50.17 -31.91 -26.67
CA LEU A 259 50.64 -30.62 -27.16
C LEU A 259 50.63 -29.59 -26.01
N LYS A 260 51.37 -28.50 -26.18
CA LYS A 260 51.39 -27.38 -25.23
C LYS A 260 50.33 -26.34 -25.59
N ASP A 261 49.87 -25.67 -24.55
CA ASP A 261 48.93 -24.55 -24.62
C ASP A 261 49.47 -23.40 -25.49
N TYR A 262 48.56 -22.70 -26.19
CA TYR A 262 48.82 -21.55 -27.07
C TYR A 262 50.08 -21.64 -27.96
N THR A 263 50.46 -22.84 -28.39
CA THR A 263 51.72 -23.14 -29.07
C THR A 263 51.50 -23.43 -30.55
N LYS A 264 52.41 -22.92 -31.41
CA LYS A 264 52.34 -23.08 -32.86
C LYS A 264 53.04 -24.37 -33.31
N TYR A 265 52.30 -25.24 -33.97
CA TYR A 265 52.75 -26.51 -34.53
C TYR A 265 52.64 -26.52 -36.06
N ILE A 266 53.47 -27.36 -36.69
CA ILE A 266 53.45 -27.64 -38.13
C ILE A 266 53.47 -29.15 -38.31
N PHE A 267 52.50 -29.68 -39.06
CA PHE A 267 52.34 -31.11 -39.31
C PHE A 267 52.37 -31.45 -40.80
N THR A 268 52.96 -32.60 -41.14
CA THR A 268 52.89 -33.23 -42.46
C THR A 268 52.68 -34.74 -42.32
N VAL A 269 52.14 -35.38 -43.35
CA VAL A 269 51.92 -36.83 -43.40
C VAL A 269 52.59 -37.43 -44.64
N LYS A 270 53.14 -38.63 -44.52
CA LYS A 270 53.60 -39.48 -45.63
C LYS A 270 52.88 -40.82 -45.57
N ALA A 271 52.75 -41.50 -46.71
CA ALA A 271 52.27 -42.88 -46.80
C ALA A 271 53.44 -43.88 -46.87
N LEU A 272 53.20 -45.10 -46.41
CA LEU A 272 54.12 -46.23 -46.37
C LEU A 272 53.43 -47.46 -46.99
N ASP A 273 54.09 -48.15 -47.92
CA ASP A 273 53.59 -49.38 -48.55
C ASP A 273 53.88 -50.64 -47.71
N LYS A 274 53.93 -51.81 -48.35
CA LYS A 274 54.32 -53.10 -47.72
C LYS A 274 55.81 -53.46 -47.90
N ALA A 275 56.54 -52.81 -48.80
CA ALA A 275 57.96 -53.06 -49.07
C ALA A 275 58.90 -52.18 -48.23
N GLY A 276 58.38 -51.06 -47.68
CA GLY A 276 59.12 -50.05 -46.94
C GLY A 276 59.31 -48.72 -47.69
N ASN A 277 58.71 -48.55 -48.87
CA ASN A 277 58.82 -47.31 -49.65
C ASN A 277 57.93 -46.22 -49.05
N VAL A 278 58.47 -45.01 -48.92
CA VAL A 278 57.82 -43.86 -48.25
C VAL A 278 57.51 -42.77 -49.28
N SER A 279 56.27 -42.28 -49.27
CA SER A 279 55.82 -41.22 -50.19
C SER A 279 56.53 -39.88 -49.96
N ALA A 280 56.43 -38.99 -50.94
CA ALA A 280 56.60 -37.55 -50.68
C ALA A 280 55.60 -37.06 -49.64
N ALA A 281 55.93 -35.98 -48.92
CA ALA A 281 55.05 -35.41 -47.91
C ALA A 281 53.80 -34.75 -48.50
N SER A 282 52.73 -34.74 -47.72
CA SER A 282 51.51 -33.95 -47.93
C SER A 282 51.78 -32.44 -48.03
N ASN A 283 50.72 -31.65 -48.24
CA ASN A 283 50.77 -30.24 -47.84
C ASN A 283 51.08 -30.13 -46.32
N ALA A 284 51.79 -29.07 -45.93
CA ALA A 284 52.03 -28.78 -44.52
C ALA A 284 50.83 -28.04 -43.92
N VAL A 285 50.39 -28.47 -42.73
CA VAL A 285 49.35 -27.80 -41.95
C VAL A 285 50.02 -27.06 -40.80
N THR A 286 49.76 -25.75 -40.71
CA THR A 286 50.19 -24.91 -39.58
C THR A 286 48.98 -24.63 -38.70
N VAL A 287 49.11 -24.91 -37.41
CA VAL A 287 48.03 -24.74 -36.42
C VAL A 287 48.61 -24.17 -35.13
N LYS A 288 47.83 -23.34 -34.43
CA LYS A 288 48.10 -22.97 -33.05
C LYS A 288 47.08 -23.69 -32.19
N THR A 289 47.51 -24.33 -31.11
CA THR A 289 46.58 -24.80 -30.08
C THR A 289 45.78 -23.63 -29.53
N GLU A 290 44.65 -23.94 -28.91
CA GLU A 290 43.86 -22.92 -28.19
C GLU A 290 44.62 -22.44 -26.95
N ASP A 291 44.03 -21.48 -26.25
CA ASP A 291 44.57 -20.92 -25.03
C ASP A 291 43.61 -21.21 -23.88
N ILE A 292 44.11 -21.85 -22.83
CA ILE A 292 43.33 -22.25 -21.64
C ILE A 292 44.07 -21.97 -20.33
N THR A 293 45.17 -21.22 -20.39
CA THR A 293 45.83 -20.65 -19.23
C THR A 293 45.11 -19.35 -18.88
N ALA A 294 44.93 -19.09 -17.58
CA ALA A 294 44.29 -17.87 -17.11
C ALA A 294 45.32 -16.81 -16.69
N PRO A 295 45.05 -15.51 -16.92
CA PRO A 295 45.92 -14.43 -16.48
C PRO A 295 46.28 -14.50 -14.99
N THR A 296 47.46 -14.00 -14.65
CA THR A 296 47.87 -13.88 -13.24
C THR A 296 46.92 -12.93 -12.49
N LYS A 297 46.65 -13.23 -11.22
CA LYS A 297 45.82 -12.39 -10.33
C LYS A 297 46.36 -10.94 -10.25
N PRO A 298 45.49 -9.91 -10.35
CA PRO A 298 45.84 -8.53 -10.00
C PRO A 298 46.36 -8.43 -8.56
N ASN A 299 47.61 -8.00 -8.41
CA ASN A 299 48.29 -7.87 -7.12
C ASN A 299 48.24 -6.44 -6.60
N ASN A 300 48.48 -6.29 -5.29
CA ASN A 300 48.54 -5.00 -4.58
C ASN A 300 47.32 -4.08 -4.81
N LEU A 301 46.13 -4.68 -5.04
CA LEU A 301 44.86 -3.97 -5.11
C LEU A 301 44.61 -3.17 -3.83
N ALA A 302 44.50 -1.85 -3.96
CA ALA A 302 44.32 -0.96 -2.83
C ALA A 302 43.45 0.25 -3.19
N ALA A 303 42.66 0.72 -2.23
CA ALA A 303 41.88 1.94 -2.33
C ALA A 303 42.67 3.19 -1.95
N ARG A 304 42.42 4.29 -2.67
CA ARG A 304 43.02 5.61 -2.53
C ARG A 304 41.95 6.69 -2.71
N ASN A 305 42.21 7.91 -2.26
CA ASN A 305 41.31 9.06 -2.42
C ASN A 305 39.87 8.74 -1.97
N ILE A 306 39.74 8.06 -0.83
CA ILE A 306 38.45 7.69 -0.24
C ILE A 306 37.75 8.99 0.19
N THR A 307 36.50 9.12 -0.23
CA THR A 307 35.61 10.24 0.13
C THR A 307 34.33 9.68 0.75
N ARG A 308 33.29 10.52 0.92
CA ARG A 308 31.96 10.05 1.34
C ARG A 308 31.20 9.24 0.27
N ASN A 309 31.55 9.39 -1.02
CA ASN A 309 30.78 8.80 -2.13
C ASN A 309 31.62 8.25 -3.29
N SER A 310 32.94 8.20 -3.16
CA SER A 310 33.83 7.68 -4.19
C SER A 310 35.17 7.19 -3.62
N THR A 311 35.82 6.29 -4.37
CA THR A 311 37.18 5.82 -4.12
C THR A 311 37.91 5.57 -5.44
N SER A 312 39.23 5.53 -5.42
CA SER A 312 40.07 5.14 -6.56
C SER A 312 40.79 3.84 -6.23
N LEU A 313 40.49 2.77 -6.97
CA LEU A 313 41.22 1.51 -6.87
C LEU A 313 42.46 1.54 -7.76
N THR A 314 43.56 0.98 -7.28
CA THR A 314 44.83 0.82 -8.01
C THR A 314 45.41 -0.56 -7.76
N TRP A 315 45.96 -1.21 -8.78
CA TRP A 315 46.58 -2.53 -8.71
C TRP A 315 47.82 -2.64 -9.62
N GLU A 316 48.53 -3.77 -9.57
CA GLU A 316 49.65 -4.10 -10.46
C GLU A 316 49.18 -4.87 -11.70
N ALA A 317 49.84 -4.65 -12.83
CA ALA A 317 49.47 -5.26 -14.11
C ALA A 317 49.60 -6.79 -14.09
N SER A 318 48.56 -7.47 -14.57
CA SER A 318 48.56 -8.91 -14.80
C SER A 318 49.37 -9.29 -16.04
N THR A 319 49.86 -10.53 -16.05
CA THR A 319 50.62 -11.15 -17.15
C THR A 319 49.94 -12.43 -17.59
N ASP A 320 50.11 -12.78 -18.87
CA ASP A 320 49.46 -13.92 -19.52
C ASP A 320 50.26 -14.38 -20.76
N ASN A 321 50.03 -15.62 -21.25
CA ASN A 321 50.70 -16.18 -22.43
C ASN A 321 50.06 -15.81 -23.78
N ALA A 322 48.77 -15.47 -23.82
CA ALA A 322 48.12 -14.83 -24.95
C ALA A 322 48.06 -13.31 -24.82
N GLY A 323 47.97 -12.81 -23.59
CA GLY A 323 48.00 -11.40 -23.25
C GLY A 323 46.68 -10.92 -22.64
N VAL A 324 46.81 -10.11 -21.59
CA VAL A 324 45.67 -9.54 -20.87
C VAL A 324 44.95 -8.50 -21.75
N THR A 325 43.65 -8.66 -21.92
CA THR A 325 42.78 -7.78 -22.72
C THR A 325 41.97 -6.81 -21.87
N GLY A 326 41.99 -6.95 -20.54
CA GLY A 326 41.40 -5.98 -19.62
C GLY A 326 41.23 -6.53 -18.20
N TYR A 327 40.63 -5.70 -17.35
CA TYR A 327 40.27 -6.01 -15.97
C TYR A 327 38.77 -5.78 -15.77
N VAL A 328 38.13 -6.66 -15.02
CA VAL A 328 36.73 -6.53 -14.57
C VAL A 328 36.74 -6.22 -13.08
N ILE A 329 36.04 -5.14 -12.71
CA ILE A 329 35.95 -4.62 -11.35
C ILE A 329 34.59 -5.00 -10.78
N TYR A 330 34.60 -5.52 -9.56
CA TYR A 330 33.41 -5.93 -8.82
C TYR A 330 33.30 -5.12 -7.52
N GLN A 331 32.07 -4.79 -7.15
CA GLN A 331 31.68 -4.25 -5.85
C GLN A 331 30.69 -5.25 -5.24
N ASP A 332 31.01 -5.79 -4.06
CA ASP A 332 30.18 -6.76 -3.34
C ASP A 332 29.75 -7.93 -4.25
N ASP A 333 30.74 -8.46 -4.98
CA ASP A 333 30.68 -9.51 -6.00
C ASP A 333 29.84 -9.21 -7.28
N ILE A 334 29.20 -8.05 -7.38
CA ILE A 334 28.53 -7.55 -8.60
C ILE A 334 29.54 -6.79 -9.49
N ALA A 335 29.56 -7.06 -10.80
CA ALA A 335 30.44 -6.33 -11.73
C ALA A 335 29.98 -4.88 -11.93
N VAL A 336 30.87 -3.91 -11.69
CA VAL A 336 30.60 -2.46 -11.78
C VAL A 336 31.36 -1.74 -12.89
N GLY A 337 32.25 -2.44 -13.61
CA GLY A 337 32.90 -1.88 -14.80
C GLY A 337 34.09 -2.69 -15.29
N GLU A 338 34.62 -2.28 -16.43
CA GLU A 338 35.86 -2.81 -17.00
C GLU A 338 36.83 -1.68 -17.36
N THR A 339 38.12 -1.98 -17.43
CA THR A 339 39.15 -1.07 -17.97
C THR A 339 40.36 -1.83 -18.51
N LEU A 340 41.17 -1.15 -19.33
CA LEU A 340 42.50 -1.60 -19.76
C LEU A 340 43.60 -1.13 -18.79
N ASP A 341 43.35 -0.07 -18.03
CA ASP A 341 44.30 0.52 -17.08
C ASP A 341 44.41 -0.29 -15.78
N THR A 342 45.49 -0.11 -15.03
CA THR A 342 45.64 -0.73 -13.69
C THR A 342 45.05 0.12 -12.55
N SER A 343 44.01 0.90 -12.87
CA SER A 343 43.27 1.74 -11.93
C SER A 343 41.84 2.01 -12.38
N PHE A 344 40.90 2.12 -11.43
CA PHE A 344 39.50 2.42 -11.71
C PHE A 344 38.91 3.30 -10.60
N LYS A 345 38.20 4.37 -10.98
CA LYS A 345 37.51 5.25 -10.03
C LYS A 345 36.05 4.82 -9.89
N ILE A 346 35.63 4.55 -8.66
CA ILE A 346 34.25 4.17 -8.33
C ILE A 346 33.57 5.36 -7.67
N THR A 347 32.36 5.68 -8.11
CA THR A 347 31.55 6.84 -7.69
C THR A 347 30.10 6.42 -7.48
N GLY A 348 29.37 7.12 -6.59
CA GLY A 348 27.99 6.75 -6.23
C GLY A 348 27.91 5.84 -5.01
N LEU A 349 28.98 5.78 -4.20
CA LEU A 349 28.99 5.05 -2.94
C LEU A 349 28.21 5.80 -1.85
N ASN A 350 27.69 5.07 -0.86
CA ASN A 350 27.05 5.62 0.34
C ASN A 350 28.09 6.02 1.39
N SER A 351 27.78 7.00 2.23
CA SER A 351 28.73 7.57 3.21
C SER A 351 28.77 6.80 4.53
N GLY A 352 29.98 6.49 5.02
CA GLY A 352 30.19 5.70 6.23
C GLY A 352 29.97 4.19 6.06
N THR A 353 29.71 3.75 4.83
CA THR A 353 29.43 2.36 4.43
C THR A 353 30.72 1.61 4.10
N GLU A 354 30.76 0.33 4.42
CA GLU A 354 31.86 -0.59 4.10
C GLU A 354 31.52 -1.38 2.83
N TYR A 355 32.49 -1.49 1.92
CA TYR A 355 32.38 -2.09 0.59
C TYR A 355 33.52 -3.07 0.35
N LYS A 356 33.22 -4.22 -0.25
CA LYS A 356 34.22 -5.20 -0.70
C LYS A 356 34.44 -5.05 -2.20
N PHE A 357 35.60 -4.53 -2.60
CA PHE A 357 35.96 -4.45 -4.01
C PHE A 357 36.83 -5.63 -4.42
N SER A 358 36.60 -6.18 -5.61
CA SER A 358 37.47 -7.19 -6.21
C SER A 358 37.78 -6.89 -7.68
N VAL A 359 38.91 -7.39 -8.19
CA VAL A 359 39.34 -7.18 -9.58
C VAL A 359 39.89 -8.49 -10.14
N LYS A 360 39.44 -8.87 -11.35
CA LYS A 360 39.94 -10.02 -12.13
C LYS A 360 40.50 -9.53 -13.47
N ALA A 361 41.60 -10.09 -13.92
CA ALA A 361 42.09 -9.89 -15.29
C ALA A 361 41.46 -10.92 -16.25
N LYS A 362 41.33 -10.56 -17.53
CA LYS A 362 40.88 -11.44 -18.61
C LYS A 362 41.80 -11.39 -19.84
N ASP A 363 41.83 -12.45 -20.63
CA ASP A 363 42.62 -12.58 -21.87
C ASP A 363 41.74 -12.49 -23.14
N ALA A 364 42.27 -12.94 -24.29
CA ALA A 364 41.58 -12.95 -25.58
C ALA A 364 40.80 -14.25 -25.87
N ALA A 365 40.95 -15.29 -25.06
CA ALA A 365 40.25 -16.57 -25.15
C ALA A 365 39.03 -16.64 -24.21
N GLY A 366 38.97 -15.76 -23.21
CA GLY A 366 37.89 -15.66 -22.23
C GLY A 366 38.22 -16.26 -20.86
N ASN A 367 39.48 -16.61 -20.57
CA ASN A 367 39.84 -17.09 -19.23
C ASN A 367 39.96 -15.89 -18.26
N PHE A 368 39.66 -16.12 -16.99
CA PHE A 368 39.65 -15.10 -15.94
C PHE A 368 40.61 -15.47 -14.80
N SER A 369 41.36 -14.47 -14.31
CA SER A 369 42.22 -14.63 -13.15
C SER A 369 41.44 -14.90 -11.86
N ALA A 370 42.12 -15.46 -10.86
CA ALA A 370 41.70 -15.30 -9.47
C ALA A 370 41.65 -13.81 -9.09
N ALA A 371 40.71 -13.43 -8.21
CA ALA A 371 40.46 -12.02 -7.89
C ALA A 371 41.49 -11.44 -6.89
N GLY A 372 41.96 -10.22 -7.15
CA GLY A 372 42.44 -9.32 -6.09
C GLY A 372 41.26 -8.77 -5.29
N THR A 373 41.41 -8.52 -4.00
CA THR A 373 40.33 -8.05 -3.11
C THR A 373 40.83 -6.95 -2.17
N THR A 374 39.99 -5.96 -1.86
CA THR A 374 40.27 -4.90 -0.89
C THR A 374 38.98 -4.39 -0.25
N ASP A 375 38.99 -4.18 1.07
CA ASP A 375 37.84 -3.73 1.85
C ASP A 375 37.98 -2.24 2.19
N VAL A 376 36.89 -1.48 1.99
CA VAL A 376 36.94 -0.01 1.95
C VAL A 376 35.73 0.58 2.66
N ARG A 377 35.97 1.38 3.69
CA ARG A 377 34.92 2.18 4.33
C ARG A 377 34.98 3.62 3.84
N THR A 378 33.88 4.14 3.29
CA THR A 378 33.74 5.55 2.90
C THR A 378 33.71 6.46 4.12
N ILE A 379 34.07 7.74 3.95
CA ILE A 379 34.01 8.71 5.05
C ILE A 379 32.54 8.98 5.41
N ALA A 380 32.22 9.05 6.70
CA ALA A 380 30.89 9.40 7.17
C ALA A 380 30.52 10.86 6.80
N SER A 381 29.24 11.12 6.55
CA SER A 381 28.75 12.50 6.37
C SER A 381 28.76 13.25 7.71
N PRO A 382 29.16 14.54 7.76
CA PRO A 382 29.10 15.33 8.99
C PRO A 382 27.65 15.51 9.48
N LYS A 383 27.44 15.55 10.80
CA LYS A 383 26.10 15.70 11.40
C LYS A 383 26.06 16.69 12.56
N ILE A 384 24.90 17.30 12.77
CA ILE A 384 24.58 18.10 13.95
C ILE A 384 23.92 17.19 15.00
N GLU A 385 24.56 17.02 16.14
CA GLU A 385 23.95 16.42 17.34
C GLU A 385 23.48 17.50 18.31
N VAL A 386 22.45 17.19 19.08
CA VAL A 386 21.77 18.11 19.99
C VAL A 386 21.41 17.32 21.25
N SER A 387 21.75 17.83 22.43
CA SER A 387 21.54 17.11 23.69
C SER A 387 21.32 18.06 24.89
N PRO A 388 20.29 17.84 25.73
CA PRO A 388 19.24 16.83 25.58
C PRO A 388 18.33 17.11 24.38
N ILE A 389 17.71 16.04 23.88
CA ILE A 389 16.66 16.05 22.87
C ILE A 389 15.65 14.96 23.25
N ALA A 390 14.38 15.14 22.91
CA ALA A 390 13.33 14.16 23.22
C ALA A 390 13.46 12.89 22.36
N GLU A 391 12.66 11.86 22.68
CA GLU A 391 12.69 10.56 21.99
C GLU A 391 12.28 10.66 20.51
N ASP A 392 11.59 11.73 20.10
CA ASP A 392 11.25 12.05 18.70
C ASP A 392 12.47 12.44 17.82
N GLY A 393 13.63 12.68 18.43
CA GLY A 393 14.84 13.11 17.74
C GLY A 393 14.77 14.51 17.11
N ARG A 394 13.75 15.32 17.43
CA ARG A 394 13.56 16.69 16.91
C ARG A 394 13.33 17.73 18.00
N THR A 395 12.62 17.39 19.07
CA THR A 395 12.18 18.33 20.10
C THR A 395 13.25 18.60 21.14
N ILE A 396 13.51 19.88 21.43
CA ILE A 396 14.38 20.32 22.53
C ILE A 396 13.55 20.90 23.68
N GLU A 397 13.81 20.42 24.89
CA GLU A 397 13.06 20.83 26.09
C GLU A 397 13.89 21.71 27.04
N LYS A 398 15.22 21.54 27.08
CA LYS A 398 16.08 22.02 28.18
C LYS A 398 17.49 22.42 27.69
N SER A 399 17.69 23.71 27.41
CA SER A 399 18.96 24.41 27.10
C SER A 399 20.04 23.56 26.42
N PRO A 400 19.76 23.04 25.20
CA PRO A 400 20.56 21.97 24.62
C PRO A 400 21.94 22.45 24.17
N THR A 401 22.91 21.54 24.28
CA THR A 401 24.21 21.66 23.64
C THR A 401 24.16 21.05 22.25
N ILE A 402 24.36 21.90 21.25
CA ILE A 402 24.48 21.56 19.84
C ILE A 402 25.96 21.30 19.55
N THR A 403 26.26 20.17 18.91
CA THR A 403 27.63 19.70 18.65
C THR A 403 27.77 19.24 17.20
N ALA A 404 28.86 19.64 16.55
CA ALA A 404 29.24 19.09 15.26
C ALA A 404 29.98 17.76 15.46
N ILE A 405 29.48 16.69 14.85
CA ILE A 405 30.25 15.47 14.65
C ILE A 405 30.76 15.49 13.22
N VAL A 406 32.08 15.64 13.09
CA VAL A 406 32.82 15.64 11.83
C VAL A 406 33.92 14.59 11.96
N ASP A 407 34.10 13.75 10.94
CA ASP A 407 35.17 12.74 10.97
C ASP A 407 36.56 13.40 11.05
N SER A 408 37.46 12.81 11.83
CA SER A 408 38.82 13.34 12.04
C SER A 408 39.67 13.45 10.77
N SER A 409 39.31 12.72 9.71
CA SER A 409 39.98 12.76 8.40
C SER A 409 39.75 14.05 7.60
N TYR A 410 38.68 14.81 7.87
CA TYR A 410 38.25 15.96 7.06
C TYR A 410 39.16 17.22 7.11
N GLN A 411 40.17 17.27 7.98
CA GLN A 411 41.08 18.44 8.12
C GLN A 411 40.33 19.80 8.23
N VAL A 412 39.40 19.90 9.17
CA VAL A 412 38.55 21.08 9.37
C VAL A 412 39.37 22.33 9.78
N LYS A 413 39.10 23.45 9.11
CA LYS A 413 39.68 24.79 9.39
C LYS A 413 38.86 25.55 10.43
N ASN A 414 37.53 25.55 10.31
CA ASN A 414 36.60 26.06 11.33
C ASN A 414 35.17 25.53 11.14
N VAL A 415 34.33 25.71 12.15
CA VAL A 415 32.88 25.43 12.12
C VAL A 415 32.10 26.63 12.67
N VAL A 416 31.06 27.08 11.97
CA VAL A 416 30.12 28.13 12.40
C VAL A 416 28.74 27.51 12.63
N PHE A 417 28.05 27.93 13.68
CA PHE A 417 26.65 27.58 13.93
C PHE A 417 25.74 28.77 13.64
N LEU A 418 24.55 28.49 13.10
CA LEU A 418 23.54 29.43 12.63
C LEU A 418 22.17 28.90 13.07
N ALA A 419 21.25 29.77 13.51
CA ALA A 419 19.88 29.39 13.84
C ALA A 419 18.84 30.34 13.23
N LYS A 420 17.70 29.81 12.78
CA LYS A 420 16.59 30.57 12.20
C LYS A 420 15.26 29.87 12.46
N ALA A 421 14.24 30.60 12.92
CA ALA A 421 12.88 30.08 13.05
C ALA A 421 12.26 29.82 11.66
N LEU A 422 11.60 28.67 11.49
CA LEU A 422 11.06 28.19 10.22
C LEU A 422 9.92 29.09 9.71
N GLU A 423 9.03 29.52 10.61
CA GLU A 423 7.93 30.46 10.31
C GLU A 423 8.38 31.89 10.00
N ALA A 424 9.68 32.19 10.11
CA ALA A 424 10.27 33.49 9.78
C ALA A 424 11.19 33.43 8.56
N PRO A 425 10.71 33.01 7.36
CA PRO A 425 11.54 32.79 6.18
C PRO A 425 12.24 34.07 5.69
N ASP A 426 11.72 35.25 6.01
CA ASP A 426 12.28 36.55 5.59
C ASP A 426 13.32 37.14 6.57
N LYS A 427 13.66 36.44 7.68
CA LYS A 427 14.73 36.87 8.60
C LYS A 427 16.05 36.18 8.30
N ASP A 428 17.16 36.85 8.57
CA ASP A 428 18.50 36.25 8.50
C ASP A 428 18.70 35.16 9.56
N TYR A 429 19.66 34.26 9.32
CA TYR A 429 20.15 33.34 10.35
C TYR A 429 20.96 34.11 11.40
N TYR A 430 20.71 33.85 12.69
CA TYR A 430 21.53 34.37 13.78
C TYR A 430 22.87 33.62 13.84
N PRO A 431 24.03 34.28 13.68
CA PRO A 431 25.33 33.62 13.67
C PRO A 431 25.94 33.53 15.08
N TYR A 432 26.47 32.35 15.41
CA TYR A 432 27.22 32.09 16.63
C TYR A 432 28.72 31.97 16.34
N ALA A 433 29.55 32.32 17.33
CA ALA A 433 30.99 32.47 17.15
C ALA A 433 31.69 31.20 16.62
N ALA A 434 32.49 31.37 15.57
CA ALA A 434 33.22 30.31 14.89
C ALA A 434 34.13 29.51 15.85
N LYS A 435 34.16 28.20 15.65
CA LYS A 435 34.92 27.22 16.45
C LYS A 435 36.05 26.66 15.59
N THR A 436 37.30 26.87 16.01
CA THR A 436 38.51 26.48 15.26
C THR A 436 39.21 25.23 15.81
N LYS A 437 38.64 24.60 16.84
CA LYS A 437 39.13 23.34 17.44
C LYS A 437 37.95 22.50 17.93
N ALA A 438 38.08 21.19 17.84
CA ALA A 438 37.13 20.23 18.39
C ALA A 438 37.22 20.16 19.94
N PRO A 439 36.13 19.80 20.66
CA PRO A 439 34.78 19.58 20.14
C PRO A 439 34.13 20.91 19.71
N TYR A 440 33.55 20.94 18.51
CA TYR A 440 32.87 22.13 18.01
C TYR A 440 31.44 22.12 18.55
N SER A 441 31.20 22.82 19.66
CA SER A 441 29.87 22.88 20.29
C SER A 441 29.47 24.29 20.75
N TRP A 442 28.16 24.49 20.89
CA TRP A 442 27.50 25.69 21.36
C TRP A 442 26.22 25.30 22.13
N SER A 443 25.88 26.02 23.20
CA SER A 443 24.68 25.75 23.99
C SER A 443 23.62 26.83 23.75
N TRP A 444 22.41 26.41 23.41
CA TRP A 444 21.29 27.31 23.10
C TRP A 444 20.66 27.86 24.39
N PRO A 445 20.55 29.19 24.55
CA PRO A 445 19.81 29.79 25.67
C PRO A 445 18.28 29.66 25.49
N THR A 446 17.72 28.49 25.78
CA THR A 446 16.26 28.38 26.00
C THR A 446 15.91 28.94 27.39
N GLY A 447 14.74 29.58 27.51
CA GLY A 447 14.37 30.35 28.70
C GLY A 447 14.64 31.86 28.58
N ASP A 448 15.22 32.31 27.46
CA ASP A 448 15.11 33.70 27.02
C ASP A 448 13.67 33.93 26.48
N PRO A 449 12.90 34.90 27.00
CA PRO A 449 11.52 35.16 26.57
C PRO A 449 11.38 35.63 25.11
N TRP A 450 12.48 35.94 24.42
CA TRP A 450 12.48 36.29 22.99
C TRP A 450 12.63 35.08 22.05
N VAL A 451 12.75 33.85 22.59
CA VAL A 451 12.75 32.59 21.81
C VAL A 451 11.34 31.96 21.90
N PRO A 452 10.45 32.17 20.92
CA PRO A 452 9.11 31.57 20.93
C PRO A 452 9.12 30.06 20.64
N ASP A 453 8.03 29.38 21.05
CA ASP A 453 7.62 28.07 20.52
C ASP A 453 7.68 28.09 18.99
N ASN A 454 8.58 27.33 18.37
CA ASN A 454 8.71 27.27 16.90
C ASN A 454 9.60 26.10 16.46
N GLU A 455 9.48 25.68 15.20
CA GLU A 455 10.57 24.94 14.54
C GLU A 455 11.72 25.90 14.19
N TYR A 456 12.96 25.43 14.33
CA TYR A 456 14.15 26.16 13.95
C TYR A 456 15.03 25.30 13.05
N ILE A 457 15.49 25.91 11.96
CA ILE A 457 16.59 25.38 11.16
C ILE A 457 17.88 25.74 11.89
N LEU A 458 18.51 24.76 12.53
CA LEU A 458 19.93 24.82 12.85
C LEU A 458 20.72 24.57 11.57
N LYS A 459 21.64 25.46 11.25
CA LYS A 459 22.62 25.29 10.19
C LYS A 459 24.03 25.28 10.80
N MET A 460 24.85 24.37 10.31
CA MET A 460 26.28 24.29 10.57
C MET A 460 27.00 24.56 9.25
N VAL A 461 28.01 25.43 9.27
CA VAL A 461 28.89 25.70 8.13
C VAL A 461 30.29 25.25 8.51
N ILE A 462 30.82 24.25 7.82
CA ILE A 462 32.18 23.75 7.97
C ILE A 462 33.04 24.39 6.89
N THR A 463 34.22 24.90 7.24
CA THR A 463 35.28 25.20 6.27
C THR A 463 36.41 24.19 6.44
N TYR A 464 36.89 23.61 5.36
CA TYR A 464 38.00 22.65 5.33
C TYR A 464 39.35 23.35 5.09
N ALA A 465 40.47 22.64 5.29
CA ALA A 465 41.82 23.21 5.17
C ALA A 465 42.20 23.66 3.75
N ASN A 466 41.48 23.17 2.74
CA ASN A 466 41.58 23.58 1.33
C ASN A 466 40.64 24.75 0.97
N ASP A 467 39.99 25.37 1.96
CA ASP A 467 38.99 26.44 1.80
C ASP A 467 37.69 26.05 1.08
N GLU A 468 37.42 24.75 0.90
CA GLU A 468 36.08 24.27 0.58
C GLU A 468 35.14 24.47 1.78
N VAL A 469 33.85 24.72 1.47
CA VAL A 469 32.80 24.99 2.46
C VAL A 469 31.66 23.99 2.28
N GLU A 470 31.20 23.42 3.39
CA GLU A 470 30.05 22.52 3.45
C GLU A 470 29.01 23.01 4.46
N GLU A 471 27.75 23.00 4.07
CA GLU A 471 26.63 23.31 4.96
C GLU A 471 25.85 22.03 5.32
N VAL A 472 25.54 21.87 6.61
CA VAL A 472 24.66 20.82 7.13
C VAL A 472 23.52 21.49 7.88
N THR A 473 22.29 21.07 7.63
CA THR A 473 21.10 21.59 8.33
C THR A 473 20.41 20.50 9.14
N ARG A 474 19.91 20.85 10.32
CA ARG A 474 19.01 20.03 11.14
C ARG A 474 17.84 20.89 11.59
N VAL A 475 16.62 20.48 11.26
CA VAL A 475 15.42 21.07 11.86
C VAL A 475 15.24 20.48 13.25
N VAL A 476 14.90 21.35 14.21
CA VAL A 476 14.56 20.97 15.59
C VAL A 476 13.38 21.82 16.06
N LEU A 477 12.48 21.21 16.83
CA LEU A 477 11.32 21.88 17.40
C LEU A 477 11.70 22.40 18.79
N ALA A 478 11.68 23.73 18.97
CA ALA A 478 12.02 24.35 20.25
C ALA A 478 10.74 24.68 21.02
N HIS A 479 10.47 23.89 22.07
CA HIS A 479 9.39 24.21 23.01
C HIS A 479 9.93 25.19 24.05
N ASN A 480 9.39 26.42 24.04
CA ASN A 480 9.51 27.33 25.17
C ASN A 480 8.43 26.92 26.19
N ASN A 481 8.66 25.75 26.81
CA ASN A 481 7.68 24.94 27.53
C ASN A 481 6.55 25.76 28.17
N LYS A 482 5.35 25.69 27.56
CA LYS A 482 4.08 26.06 28.19
C LYS A 482 3.73 25.10 29.32
N LYS A 483 4.51 25.22 30.40
CA LYS A 483 4.09 24.96 31.77
C LYS A 483 3.47 23.56 31.96
N SER A 484 4.31 22.53 31.82
CA SER A 484 3.97 21.16 32.24
C SER A 484 3.42 21.19 33.67
N ILE A 485 2.26 20.59 33.88
CA ILE A 485 1.58 20.59 35.18
C ILE A 485 1.76 19.20 35.79
N PRO A 486 2.40 19.06 36.97
CA PRO A 486 2.73 17.75 37.52
C PRO A 486 1.48 16.94 37.88
N ALA A 487 1.60 15.62 37.81
CA ALA A 487 0.60 14.66 38.24
C ALA A 487 0.31 14.77 39.75
N ALA A 488 -0.92 14.44 40.14
CA ALA A 488 -1.33 14.41 41.55
C ALA A 488 -0.72 13.18 42.27
N PRO A 489 -0.45 13.27 43.59
CA PRO A 489 0.10 12.14 44.34
C PRO A 489 -0.92 11.00 44.47
N ALA A 490 -0.48 9.76 44.28
CA ALA A 490 -1.34 8.58 44.28
C ALA A 490 -1.73 8.11 45.70
N GLU A 491 -2.80 7.30 45.81
CA GLU A 491 -3.21 6.58 47.03
C GLU A 491 -3.34 7.44 48.32
N LEU A 492 -4.02 8.60 48.24
CA LEU A 492 -4.32 9.40 49.44
C LEU A 492 -5.19 8.60 50.42
N ARG A 493 -4.67 8.36 51.63
CA ARG A 493 -5.22 7.45 52.64
C ARG A 493 -5.06 7.99 54.06
N PHE A 494 -5.92 7.54 54.98
CA PHE A 494 -5.73 7.80 56.42
C PHE A 494 -4.84 6.73 57.06
N THR A 495 -3.73 7.14 57.69
CA THR A 495 -2.86 6.26 58.49
C THR A 495 -3.24 6.24 59.97
N LYS A 496 -3.89 7.29 60.47
CA LYS A 496 -4.49 7.35 61.82
C LYS A 496 -5.72 8.25 61.82
N ARG A 497 -6.71 7.92 62.64
CA ARG A 497 -7.93 8.71 62.88
C ARG A 497 -8.23 8.73 64.37
N ASP A 498 -8.41 9.92 64.93
CA ASP A 498 -8.77 10.19 66.32
C ASP A 498 -9.95 11.18 66.34
N ALA A 499 -10.66 11.31 67.47
CA ALA A 499 -11.87 12.13 67.58
C ALA A 499 -11.71 13.63 67.22
N ALA A 500 -10.47 14.15 67.19
CA ALA A 500 -10.16 15.54 66.82
C ALA A 500 -8.97 15.70 65.83
N SER A 501 -8.47 14.63 65.22
CA SER A 501 -7.32 14.68 64.30
C SER A 501 -7.23 13.48 63.36
N VAL A 502 -6.64 13.68 62.18
CA VAL A 502 -6.32 12.60 61.23
C VAL A 502 -4.88 12.72 60.72
N SER A 503 -4.26 11.59 60.44
CA SER A 503 -2.99 11.52 59.71
C SER A 503 -3.26 11.04 58.28
N LEU A 504 -2.86 11.84 57.30
CA LEU A 504 -2.88 11.54 55.87
C LEU A 504 -1.54 10.95 55.45
N ALA A 505 -1.55 10.02 54.50
CA ALA A 505 -0.39 9.64 53.71
C ALA A 505 -0.80 9.45 52.25
N TRP A 506 0.18 9.51 51.36
CA TRP A 506 0.05 9.25 49.94
C TRP A 506 1.34 8.57 49.43
N ASN A 507 1.33 8.15 48.17
CA ASN A 507 2.53 7.75 47.44
C ASN A 507 3.05 8.97 46.67
N ALA A 508 4.37 9.06 46.46
CA ALA A 508 4.97 10.16 45.72
C ALA A 508 4.37 10.28 44.31
N SER A 509 4.45 11.47 43.71
CA SER A 509 4.15 11.62 42.28
C SER A 509 5.06 10.70 41.45
N VAL A 510 4.58 10.29 40.29
CA VAL A 510 5.39 9.59 39.28
C VAL A 510 6.42 10.54 38.64
N ASP A 511 6.15 11.85 38.67
CA ASP A 511 7.02 12.87 38.11
C ASP A 511 8.19 13.18 39.03
N LYS A 512 9.40 13.05 38.46
CA LYS A 512 10.68 13.06 39.19
C LYS A 512 11.17 14.46 39.60
N ASP A 513 10.44 15.50 39.18
CA ASP A 513 10.70 16.91 39.41
C ASP A 513 9.76 17.55 40.45
N VAL A 514 8.87 16.77 41.07
CA VAL A 514 8.01 17.21 42.18
C VAL A 514 8.83 17.46 43.45
N VAL A 515 8.79 18.70 43.96
CA VAL A 515 9.58 19.20 45.09
C VAL A 515 8.78 19.50 46.35
N GLU A 516 7.45 19.57 46.27
CA GLU A 516 6.55 19.93 47.36
C GLU A 516 5.11 19.42 47.10
N TYR A 517 4.35 19.18 48.17
CA TYR A 517 2.92 18.84 48.15
C TYR A 517 2.09 19.87 48.91
N TYR A 518 0.92 20.22 48.39
CA TYR A 518 -0.01 21.20 48.96
C TYR A 518 -1.25 20.47 49.52
N ILE A 519 -1.57 20.67 50.81
CA ILE A 519 -2.69 20.00 51.49
C ILE A 519 -3.88 20.94 51.65
N TYR A 520 -5.06 20.47 51.28
CA TYR A 520 -6.33 21.19 51.39
C TYR A 520 -7.30 20.45 52.32
N GLN A 521 -8.12 21.22 53.04
CA GLN A 521 -9.27 20.76 53.81
C GLN A 521 -10.48 21.62 53.46
N ASP A 522 -11.61 20.98 53.13
CA ASP A 522 -12.87 21.63 52.77
C ASP A 522 -12.69 22.71 51.67
N GLY A 523 -11.79 22.46 50.71
CA GLY A 523 -11.43 23.36 49.62
C GLY A 523 -10.39 24.45 49.95
N ARG A 524 -10.03 24.63 51.23
CA ARG A 524 -9.02 25.61 51.68
C ARG A 524 -7.66 24.95 51.88
N GLN A 525 -6.58 25.56 51.37
CA GLN A 525 -5.22 25.10 51.68
C GLN A 525 -4.91 25.30 53.19
N ILE A 526 -4.42 24.25 53.83
CA ILE A 526 -4.08 24.21 55.27
C ILE A 526 -2.59 24.00 55.55
N GLY A 527 -1.79 23.67 54.53
CA GLY A 527 -0.33 23.57 54.65
C GLY A 527 0.37 23.12 53.36
N THR A 528 1.68 22.92 53.47
CA THR A 528 2.51 22.21 52.49
C THR A 528 3.45 21.25 53.22
N THR A 529 4.05 20.31 52.48
CA THR A 529 5.07 19.38 52.98
C THR A 529 5.95 18.90 51.83
N LYS A 530 7.12 18.31 52.15
CA LYS A 530 7.92 17.54 51.19
C LYS A 530 7.80 16.03 51.39
N ASP A 531 7.38 15.59 52.57
CA ASP A 531 7.14 14.19 52.89
C ASP A 531 5.81 13.72 52.27
N THR A 532 5.64 12.44 52.00
CA THR A 532 4.37 11.90 51.46
C THR A 532 3.31 11.66 52.56
N SER A 533 3.29 12.51 53.59
CA SER A 533 2.35 12.44 54.71
C SER A 533 2.14 13.79 55.39
N TYR A 534 1.00 13.95 56.07
CA TYR A 534 0.64 15.17 56.79
C TYR A 534 -0.38 14.91 57.90
N LYS A 535 -0.22 15.52 59.08
CA LYS A 535 -1.20 15.43 60.18
C LYS A 535 -2.08 16.66 60.23
N VAL A 536 -3.38 16.47 60.34
CA VAL A 536 -4.38 17.53 60.55
C VAL A 536 -4.98 17.39 61.94
N GLU A 537 -5.02 18.50 62.69
CA GLU A 537 -5.53 18.58 64.07
C GLU A 537 -6.60 19.67 64.21
N GLY A 538 -7.33 19.66 65.33
CA GLY A 538 -8.37 20.66 65.61
C GLY A 538 -9.69 20.41 64.87
N LEU A 539 -9.95 19.17 64.48
CA LEU A 539 -11.20 18.73 63.85
C LEU A 539 -12.28 18.50 64.92
N THR A 540 -13.56 18.54 64.52
CA THR A 540 -14.71 18.37 65.42
C THR A 540 -15.48 17.08 65.13
N GLU A 541 -15.95 16.41 66.20
CA GLU A 541 -16.93 15.31 66.14
C GLU A 541 -18.14 15.68 65.26
N GLU A 542 -18.75 14.66 64.66
CA GLU A 542 -19.96 14.70 63.82
C GLU A 542 -19.89 15.52 62.51
N LYS A 543 -18.87 16.35 62.29
CA LYS A 543 -18.65 17.02 61.00
C LYS A 543 -17.95 16.09 59.98
N VAL A 544 -18.41 16.16 58.73
CA VAL A 544 -17.71 15.62 57.56
C VAL A 544 -16.62 16.61 57.11
N TYR A 545 -15.43 16.09 56.83
CA TYR A 545 -14.29 16.83 56.31
C TYR A 545 -13.80 16.18 55.01
N MET A 546 -13.46 17.02 54.03
CA MET A 546 -12.87 16.58 52.76
C MET A 546 -11.42 17.04 52.66
N PHE A 547 -10.49 16.10 52.54
CA PHE A 547 -9.06 16.37 52.40
C PHE A 547 -8.60 16.15 50.97
N ARG A 548 -7.70 17.00 50.48
CA ARG A 548 -7.10 16.88 49.14
C ARG A 548 -5.60 17.14 49.17
N VAL A 549 -4.86 16.52 48.26
CA VAL A 549 -3.42 16.81 48.08
C VAL A 549 -3.08 17.03 46.61
N LYS A 550 -2.26 18.05 46.36
CA LYS A 550 -1.72 18.43 45.03
C LYS A 550 -0.19 18.37 45.05
N SER A 551 0.42 18.04 43.91
CA SER A 551 1.87 18.09 43.70
C SER A 551 2.31 19.48 43.24
N LYS A 552 3.60 19.80 43.40
CA LYS A 552 4.24 20.97 42.82
C LYS A 552 5.66 20.65 42.36
N ASP A 553 6.00 21.07 41.14
CA ASP A 553 7.30 20.82 40.51
C ASP A 553 8.36 21.89 40.84
N MET A 554 9.59 21.64 40.38
CA MET A 554 10.73 22.55 40.51
C MET A 554 10.54 23.89 39.80
N ASP A 555 9.68 23.96 38.78
CA ASP A 555 9.38 25.16 37.99
C ASP A 555 8.24 26.00 38.62
N GLY A 556 7.59 25.48 39.67
CA GLY A 556 6.59 26.15 40.49
C GLY A 556 5.14 25.90 40.08
N ASN A 557 4.88 24.95 39.20
CA ASN A 557 3.55 24.56 38.71
C ASN A 557 2.88 23.64 39.72
N ILE A 558 1.55 23.66 39.80
CA ILE A 558 0.77 22.92 40.81
C ILE A 558 -0.24 22.02 40.10
N SER A 559 -0.34 20.75 40.51
CA SER A 559 -1.16 19.73 39.83
C SER A 559 -2.62 20.19 39.64
N VAL A 560 -3.14 20.12 38.41
CA VAL A 560 -4.56 20.46 38.12
C VAL A 560 -5.50 19.44 38.76
N HIS A 561 -5.14 18.16 38.69
CA HIS A 561 -5.81 17.10 39.44
C HIS A 561 -5.45 17.17 40.94
N ASP A 562 -6.28 16.59 41.78
CA ASP A 562 -5.96 16.26 43.17
C ASP A 562 -6.55 14.89 43.50
N ASN A 563 -5.94 14.19 44.46
CA ASN A 563 -6.61 13.06 45.10
C ASN A 563 -7.39 13.59 46.31
N THR A 564 -8.65 13.16 46.44
CA THR A 564 -9.60 13.61 47.47
C THR A 564 -10.04 12.44 48.33
N ILE A 565 -10.06 12.60 49.67
CA ILE A 565 -10.60 11.62 50.62
C ILE A 565 -11.52 12.30 51.66
N GLY A 566 -12.63 11.65 52.02
CA GLY A 566 -13.61 12.15 53.00
C GLY A 566 -13.62 11.37 54.30
N VAL A 567 -13.95 12.03 55.41
CA VAL A 567 -14.19 11.38 56.72
C VAL A 567 -15.19 12.16 57.56
N LYS A 568 -16.07 11.44 58.27
CA LYS A 568 -16.86 11.96 59.38
C LYS A 568 -16.23 11.47 60.68
N LEU A 569 -15.92 12.37 61.61
CA LEU A 569 -15.35 11.97 62.91
C LEU A 569 -16.44 11.54 63.89
N SER A 570 -16.21 10.41 64.56
CA SER A 570 -17.08 9.82 65.58
C SER A 570 -16.48 10.00 66.96
N ARG A 571 -17.33 10.13 67.98
CA ARG A 571 -16.95 10.13 69.40
C ARG A 571 -16.41 8.76 69.87
N ASP A 572 -16.70 7.68 69.14
CA ASP A 572 -16.10 6.36 69.36
C ASP A 572 -15.09 6.04 68.24
N PRO A 573 -13.77 6.07 68.51
CA PRO A 573 -12.74 5.77 67.53
C PRO A 573 -12.76 4.33 67.00
N SER A 574 -13.45 3.39 67.66
CA SER A 574 -13.60 2.02 67.13
C SER A 574 -14.47 2.01 65.87
N SER A 575 -15.59 2.74 65.87
CA SER A 575 -16.52 2.88 64.74
C SER A 575 -15.89 3.49 63.48
N LEU A 576 -14.69 4.10 63.58
CA LEU A 576 -13.95 4.59 62.42
C LEU A 576 -13.21 3.47 61.67
N LYS A 577 -12.99 2.30 62.27
CA LYS A 577 -12.27 1.18 61.63
C LYS A 577 -13.10 0.53 60.53
N ASP A 578 -14.40 0.38 60.76
CA ASP A 578 -15.32 -0.42 59.94
C ASP A 578 -15.89 0.37 58.73
N PHE A 579 -15.19 1.42 58.30
CA PHE A 579 -15.52 2.23 57.12
C PHE A 579 -15.39 1.40 55.83
N PRO A 580 -16.33 1.48 54.88
CA PRO A 580 -16.25 0.76 53.62
C PRO A 580 -15.07 1.24 52.77
N THR A 581 -14.22 0.32 52.33
CA THR A 581 -13.04 0.61 51.50
C THR A 581 -13.21 0.04 50.10
N ILE A 582 -12.84 0.82 49.08
CA ILE A 582 -12.73 0.37 47.69
C ILE A 582 -11.24 0.06 47.46
N SER A 583 -10.92 -1.21 47.19
CA SER A 583 -9.54 -1.72 47.13
C SER A 583 -8.92 -1.64 45.74
N THR A 584 -9.73 -1.76 44.68
CA THR A 584 -9.33 -1.45 43.31
C THR A 584 -10.46 -0.75 42.56
N ILE A 585 -10.11 0.20 41.68
CA ILE A 585 -10.87 0.46 40.46
C ILE A 585 -10.06 -0.17 39.31
N ARG A 586 -10.71 -0.93 38.43
CA ARG A 586 -10.09 -1.46 37.21
C ARG A 586 -10.90 -1.00 36.00
N GLY A 587 -10.21 -0.75 34.90
CA GLY A 587 -10.80 -0.50 33.59
C GLY A 587 -10.08 -1.35 32.56
N GLU A 588 -10.77 -2.29 31.93
CA GLU A 588 -10.26 -3.05 30.78
C GLU A 588 -11.01 -2.61 29.52
N GLY A 589 -10.27 -2.25 28.48
CA GLY A 589 -10.80 -1.95 27.16
C GLY A 589 -10.11 -2.79 26.09
N LYS A 590 -10.87 -3.14 25.05
CA LYS A 590 -10.32 -3.53 23.75
C LYS A 590 -10.89 -2.58 22.71
N ILE A 591 -10.01 -1.90 21.97
CA ILE A 591 -10.36 -1.32 20.68
C ILE A 591 -10.17 -2.45 19.67
N GLY A 592 -11.22 -2.79 18.94
CA GLY A 592 -11.19 -3.84 17.93
C GLY A 592 -11.84 -3.35 16.65
N VAL A 593 -11.19 -3.61 15.52
CA VAL A 593 -11.81 -3.41 14.21
C VAL A 593 -12.82 -4.54 13.99
N ALA A 594 -14.10 -4.20 14.02
CA ALA A 594 -15.13 -4.97 13.32
C ALA A 594 -15.21 -4.48 11.86
N GLY A 595 -15.61 -5.34 10.93
CA GLY A 595 -15.42 -5.11 9.50
C GLY A 595 -16.26 -3.96 8.89
N ASN A 596 -15.76 -3.46 7.77
CA ASN A 596 -16.42 -2.72 6.68
C ASN A 596 -17.23 -1.43 6.97
N GLU A 597 -17.57 -1.04 8.20
CA GLU A 597 -18.37 0.17 8.48
C GLU A 597 -17.72 1.20 9.44
N GLY A 598 -16.38 1.25 9.50
CA GLY A 598 -15.60 2.38 10.03
C GLY A 598 -15.69 2.73 11.52
N THR A 599 -16.67 2.23 12.27
CA THR A 599 -16.91 2.59 13.68
C THR A 599 -15.95 1.85 14.62
N TYR A 600 -15.06 2.62 15.26
CA TYR A 600 -14.36 2.14 16.46
C TYR A 600 -15.34 2.12 17.64
N SER A 601 -15.62 0.93 18.17
CA SER A 601 -16.40 0.76 19.41
C SER A 601 -15.53 0.14 20.50
N GLY A 602 -15.48 0.82 21.65
CA GLY A 602 -14.77 0.37 22.84
C GLY A 602 -15.76 0.02 23.95
N VAL A 603 -15.64 -1.18 24.51
CA VAL A 603 -16.32 -1.53 25.76
C VAL A 603 -15.32 -1.42 26.90
N VAL A 604 -15.45 -0.36 27.71
CA VAL A 604 -14.68 -0.21 28.95
C VAL A 604 -15.42 -0.92 30.07
N LYS A 605 -14.84 -2.02 30.57
CA LYS A 605 -15.34 -2.72 31.76
C LYS A 605 -14.77 -2.06 33.00
N LEU A 606 -15.59 -1.29 33.69
CA LEU A 606 -15.27 -0.70 34.98
C LEU A 606 -15.64 -1.69 36.10
N SER A 607 -14.70 -2.00 37.00
CA SER A 607 -15.01 -2.73 38.24
C SER A 607 -14.45 -2.02 39.46
N ALA A 608 -15.23 -2.02 40.54
CA ALA A 608 -14.85 -1.54 41.86
C ALA A 608 -14.97 -2.70 42.85
N ASP A 609 -13.84 -3.10 43.43
CA ASP A 609 -13.79 -4.14 44.47
C ASP A 609 -13.97 -3.47 45.83
N ALA A 610 -14.97 -3.88 46.62
CA ALA A 610 -15.29 -3.24 47.88
C ALA A 610 -15.26 -4.25 49.05
N ASN A 611 -14.50 -3.96 50.11
CA ASN A 611 -14.15 -4.97 51.11
C ASN A 611 -15.37 -5.43 51.94
N SER A 612 -15.65 -6.73 51.94
CA SER A 612 -16.93 -7.32 52.37
C SER A 612 -17.20 -7.33 53.88
N GLU A 613 -16.20 -7.00 54.71
CA GLU A 613 -16.35 -6.94 56.17
C GLU A 613 -17.08 -5.68 56.65
N ALA A 614 -17.05 -4.60 55.85
CA ALA A 614 -17.77 -3.36 56.13
C ALA A 614 -19.11 -3.35 55.38
N GLY A 615 -20.22 -3.21 56.11
CA GLY A 615 -21.58 -3.42 55.60
C GLY A 615 -22.10 -2.35 54.62
N ILE A 616 -21.66 -2.42 53.36
CA ILE A 616 -22.12 -1.56 52.25
C ILE A 616 -23.63 -1.72 51.99
N ASP A 617 -24.29 -0.60 51.72
CA ASP A 617 -25.68 -0.47 51.26
C ASP A 617 -25.73 -0.50 49.72
N ARG A 618 -24.97 0.40 49.08
CA ARG A 618 -24.88 0.49 47.61
C ARG A 618 -23.60 1.18 47.14
N VAL A 619 -23.29 1.00 45.85
CA VAL A 619 -22.23 1.70 45.13
C VAL A 619 -22.84 2.40 43.92
N GLU A 620 -22.42 3.64 43.68
CA GLU A 620 -22.93 4.50 42.62
C GLU A 620 -21.78 4.97 41.72
N PHE A 621 -21.93 4.85 40.41
CA PHE A 621 -20.94 5.27 39.42
C PHE A 621 -21.37 6.59 38.78
N TYR A 622 -20.40 7.45 38.47
CA TYR A 622 -20.58 8.75 37.82
C TYR A 622 -19.48 8.99 36.78
N SER A 623 -19.75 9.80 35.77
CA SER A 623 -18.78 10.26 34.75
C SER A 623 -18.88 11.77 34.50
N LYS A 624 -17.79 12.38 34.04
CA LYS A 624 -17.74 13.71 33.40
C LYS A 624 -16.46 13.84 32.56
N THR A 625 -16.34 14.87 31.71
CA THR A 625 -15.05 15.26 31.13
C THR A 625 -14.17 15.96 32.17
N VAL A 626 -12.84 15.96 31.99
CA VAL A 626 -11.91 16.69 32.89
C VAL A 626 -12.22 18.19 32.97
N ALA A 627 -12.72 18.80 31.89
CA ALA A 627 -13.04 20.22 31.82
C ALA A 627 -14.35 20.61 32.55
N ALA A 628 -15.26 19.66 32.79
CA ALA A 628 -16.56 19.92 33.42
C ALA A 628 -16.44 20.16 34.93
N SER A 629 -17.35 20.96 35.50
CA SER A 629 -17.39 21.26 36.93
C SER A 629 -17.89 20.08 37.79
N GLU A 630 -17.80 20.20 39.12
CA GLU A 630 -18.30 19.16 40.03
C GLU A 630 -19.83 19.03 40.07
N ALA A 631 -20.57 20.00 39.50
CA ALA A 631 -22.03 19.92 39.35
C ALA A 631 -22.46 19.06 38.15
N GLU A 632 -21.55 18.81 37.20
CA GLU A 632 -21.85 18.24 35.88
C GLU A 632 -21.50 16.74 35.77
N TYR A 633 -21.38 16.05 36.90
CA TYR A 633 -21.28 14.59 36.90
C TYR A 633 -22.60 13.94 36.47
N TYR A 634 -22.58 13.30 35.31
CA TYR A 634 -23.59 12.32 34.94
C TYR A 634 -23.56 11.15 35.93
N LYS A 635 -24.72 10.69 36.38
CA LYS A 635 -24.87 9.51 37.25
C LYS A 635 -25.33 8.34 36.41
N PHE A 636 -24.57 7.24 36.39
CA PHE A 636 -24.99 6.03 35.69
C PHE A 636 -26.23 5.43 36.36
N PRO A 637 -27.21 4.91 35.58
CA PRO A 637 -28.37 4.22 36.13
C PRO A 637 -27.98 3.04 37.03
N ALA A 638 -28.66 2.87 38.17
CA ALA A 638 -28.37 1.77 39.08
C ALA A 638 -28.60 0.38 38.43
N SER A 639 -29.48 0.30 37.43
CA SER A 639 -29.72 -0.89 36.60
C SER A 639 -28.55 -1.29 35.69
N SER A 640 -27.62 -0.37 35.42
CA SER A 640 -26.41 -0.63 34.62
C SER A 640 -25.29 -1.28 35.45
N VAL A 641 -25.39 -1.26 36.78
CA VAL A 641 -24.38 -1.79 37.70
C VAL A 641 -24.69 -3.24 38.06
N LYS A 642 -23.79 -4.16 37.69
CA LYS A 642 -23.85 -5.59 38.02
C LYS A 642 -23.01 -5.90 39.25
N ILE A 643 -23.60 -6.59 40.23
CA ILE A 643 -22.96 -6.95 41.50
C ILE A 643 -22.63 -8.44 41.48
N SER A 644 -21.39 -8.81 41.83
CA SER A 644 -20.95 -10.20 41.98
C SER A 644 -20.04 -10.30 43.20
N GLY A 645 -20.57 -10.83 44.31
CA GLY A 645 -19.87 -10.82 45.60
C GLY A 645 -19.56 -9.39 46.07
N SER A 646 -18.29 -9.12 46.34
CA SER A 646 -17.74 -7.80 46.70
C SER A 646 -17.46 -6.87 45.50
N THR A 647 -17.56 -7.37 44.27
CA THR A 647 -17.23 -6.59 43.06
C THR A 647 -18.49 -5.97 42.45
N TYR A 648 -18.45 -4.65 42.28
CA TYR A 648 -19.48 -3.86 41.59
C TYR A 648 -18.94 -3.48 40.21
N SER A 649 -19.68 -3.75 39.13
CA SER A 649 -19.17 -3.64 37.77
C SER A 649 -20.14 -2.92 36.82
N LEU A 650 -19.60 -2.17 35.86
CA LEU A 650 -20.33 -1.42 34.86
C LEU A 650 -19.65 -1.63 33.50
N ASN A 651 -20.40 -2.09 32.50
CA ASN A 651 -19.96 -1.99 31.11
C ASN A 651 -20.30 -0.58 30.62
N TRP A 652 -19.30 0.19 30.22
CA TRP A 652 -19.48 1.50 29.60
C TRP A 652 -19.11 1.41 28.12
N ASP A 653 -20.04 1.83 27.27
CA ASP A 653 -19.87 1.99 25.83
C ASP A 653 -19.28 3.39 25.54
N THR A 654 -18.14 3.44 24.84
CA THR A 654 -17.44 4.70 24.55
C THR A 654 -18.09 5.55 23.46
N VAL A 655 -19.11 5.05 22.74
CA VAL A 655 -19.83 5.79 21.67
C VAL A 655 -20.45 7.12 22.16
N TRP A 656 -20.61 7.30 23.48
CA TRP A 656 -21.15 8.53 24.09
C TRP A 656 -20.13 9.31 24.94
N ALA A 657 -18.84 8.98 24.83
CA ALA A 657 -17.74 9.70 25.49
C ALA A 657 -17.11 10.72 24.53
N PRO A 658 -16.99 12.00 24.89
CA PRO A 658 -16.17 12.95 24.13
C PRO A 658 -14.70 12.56 24.15
N ASP A 659 -13.98 12.80 23.05
CA ASP A 659 -12.54 12.54 22.93
C ASP A 659 -11.72 13.20 24.06
N GLY A 660 -10.69 12.50 24.51
CA GLY A 660 -9.78 12.93 25.56
C GLY A 660 -10.11 12.35 26.94
N GLN A 661 -9.81 13.12 28.00
CA GLN A 661 -9.85 12.62 29.37
C GLN A 661 -11.25 12.71 30.02
N CYS A 662 -11.78 11.56 30.40
CA CYS A 662 -12.98 11.42 31.22
C CYS A 662 -12.63 11.03 32.66
N ILE A 663 -13.27 11.69 33.65
CA ILE A 663 -13.18 11.34 35.06
C ILE A 663 -14.36 10.44 35.43
N ILE A 664 -14.07 9.21 35.83
CA ILE A 664 -15.00 8.30 36.50
C ILE A 664 -14.90 8.49 38.01
N LYS A 665 -16.04 8.61 38.67
CA LYS A 665 -16.16 8.74 40.13
C LYS A 665 -17.04 7.62 40.67
N VAL A 666 -16.53 6.86 41.63
CA VAL A 666 -17.25 5.77 42.30
C VAL A 666 -17.52 6.18 43.74
N VAL A 667 -18.77 6.02 44.18
CA VAL A 667 -19.25 6.45 45.51
C VAL A 667 -19.89 5.26 46.22
N ALA A 668 -19.28 4.79 47.30
CA ALA A 668 -19.81 3.73 48.15
C ALA A 668 -20.51 4.30 49.39
N TYR A 669 -21.66 3.72 49.73
CA TYR A 669 -22.48 4.08 50.88
C TYR A 669 -22.56 2.88 51.84
N ASP A 670 -22.41 3.12 53.14
CA ASP A 670 -22.76 2.12 54.17
C ASP A 670 -24.25 2.21 54.59
N LYS A 671 -24.67 1.30 55.48
CA LYS A 671 -26.03 1.29 56.05
C LYS A 671 -26.33 2.43 57.04
N SER A 672 -25.35 3.26 57.41
CA SER A 672 -25.55 4.47 58.23
C SER A 672 -25.64 5.77 57.40
N GLY A 673 -25.46 5.69 56.08
CA GLY A 673 -25.44 6.84 55.16
C GLY A 673 -24.07 7.54 55.07
N GLN A 674 -23.03 6.89 55.58
CA GLN A 674 -21.63 7.29 55.52
C GLN A 674 -21.05 6.95 54.14
N VAL A 675 -20.15 7.81 53.64
CA VAL A 675 -19.74 7.81 52.23
C VAL A 675 -18.23 7.74 52.10
N ILE A 676 -17.76 6.88 51.18
CA ILE A 676 -16.41 6.95 50.62
C ILE A 676 -16.49 7.13 49.10
N THR A 677 -15.67 8.04 48.58
CA THR A 677 -15.61 8.40 47.16
C THR A 677 -14.19 8.18 46.65
N THR A 678 -14.07 7.67 45.44
CA THR A 678 -12.80 7.50 44.73
C THR A 678 -12.97 7.87 43.25
N THR A 679 -11.89 8.22 42.57
CA THR A 679 -11.89 8.72 41.19
C THR A 679 -10.76 8.12 40.38
N ALA A 680 -11.05 7.76 39.13
CA ALA A 680 -10.07 7.37 38.12
C ALA A 680 -10.26 8.22 36.86
N ILE A 681 -9.17 8.50 36.15
CA ILE A 681 -9.19 9.18 34.86
C ILE A 681 -8.90 8.15 33.78
N PHE A 682 -9.69 8.15 32.71
CA PHE A 682 -9.49 7.33 31.53
C PHE A 682 -9.37 8.24 30.31
N ILE A 683 -8.44 7.90 29.42
CA ILE A 683 -8.33 8.54 28.09
C ILE A 683 -9.22 7.73 27.14
N VAL A 684 -10.05 8.43 26.37
CA VAL A 684 -10.71 7.92 25.17
C VAL A 684 -9.98 8.56 23.99
N ASP A 685 -9.46 7.74 23.07
CA ASP A 685 -8.59 8.15 21.97
C ASP A 685 -9.06 7.45 20.68
N ASN A 686 -9.13 8.22 19.58
CA ASN A 686 -9.86 7.87 18.35
C ASN A 686 -9.14 8.39 17.07
N VAL A 687 -7.81 8.59 17.11
CA VAL A 687 -7.04 9.28 16.04
C VAL A 687 -6.09 8.36 15.26
N GLU A 688 -5.77 8.73 14.02
CA GLU A 688 -5.12 7.95 12.96
C GLU A 688 -3.79 8.61 12.50
N GLU A 689 -2.73 7.83 12.23
CA GLU A 689 -1.40 8.34 11.85
C GLU A 689 -1.30 8.86 10.39
N GLN A 690 -0.21 9.61 10.09
CA GLN A 690 0.01 10.32 8.82
C GLN A 690 1.15 9.68 7.97
N PRO A 691 1.00 9.58 6.63
CA PRO A 691 2.04 9.18 5.68
C PRO A 691 3.02 10.32 5.34
N PRO A 692 4.18 10.04 4.68
CA PRO A 692 5.24 11.01 4.44
C PRO A 692 4.96 12.04 3.32
N GLU A 693 5.61 13.21 3.42
CA GLU A 693 5.47 14.35 2.50
C GLU A 693 5.90 14.07 1.04
N LYS A 694 5.09 14.53 0.06
CA LYS A 694 5.44 14.61 -1.36
C LYS A 694 6.49 15.71 -1.64
N PRO A 695 7.30 15.63 -2.73
CA PRO A 695 8.36 16.60 -3.03
C PRO A 695 7.88 17.98 -3.53
N TRP A 696 6.59 18.15 -3.82
CA TRP A 696 6.06 19.35 -4.48
C TRP A 696 5.64 20.47 -3.52
N LYS A 697 5.94 21.70 -3.92
CA LYS A 697 5.54 22.90 -3.16
C LYS A 697 4.15 23.41 -3.58
N PRO A 698 3.46 24.17 -2.70
CA PRO A 698 2.19 24.80 -3.02
C PRO A 698 2.34 25.78 -4.19
N ALA A 699 1.35 25.82 -5.08
CA ALA A 699 1.27 26.78 -6.16
C ALA A 699 1.04 28.20 -5.60
N LYS A 700 1.70 29.20 -6.21
CA LYS A 700 1.62 30.61 -5.79
C LYS A 700 0.41 31.37 -6.35
N THR A 701 -0.32 30.76 -7.28
CA THR A 701 -1.39 31.42 -8.03
C THR A 701 -2.46 30.37 -8.33
N PRO A 702 -3.75 30.62 -8.04
CA PRO A 702 -4.81 29.69 -8.36
C PRO A 702 -5.01 29.57 -9.88
N PRO A 703 -5.62 28.48 -10.38
CA PRO A 703 -6.00 28.35 -11.78
C PRO A 703 -6.88 29.51 -12.28
N GLN A 704 -6.84 29.78 -13.59
CA GLN A 704 -7.66 30.80 -14.24
C GLN A 704 -8.84 30.23 -15.04
N TYR A 705 -8.77 28.94 -15.36
CA TYR A 705 -9.90 28.08 -15.76
C TYR A 705 -10.28 27.19 -14.57
N MET A 706 -11.41 26.48 -14.65
CA MET A 706 -11.74 25.48 -13.63
C MET A 706 -10.77 24.29 -13.71
N VAL A 707 -10.33 23.83 -12.54
CA VAL A 707 -9.63 22.55 -12.38
C VAL A 707 -10.34 21.85 -11.24
N ILE A 708 -11.18 20.88 -11.60
CA ILE A 708 -12.02 20.12 -10.68
C ILE A 708 -11.37 18.76 -10.48
N ALA A 709 -11.31 18.26 -9.25
CA ALA A 709 -10.82 16.90 -9.01
C ALA A 709 -11.76 16.12 -8.10
N TYR A 710 -12.08 14.89 -8.52
CA TYR A 710 -12.83 13.94 -7.71
C TYR A 710 -11.92 13.26 -6.70
N LEU A 711 -12.48 12.99 -5.52
CA LEU A 711 -11.84 12.30 -4.40
C LEU A 711 -12.82 11.30 -3.78
N ALA A 712 -12.51 10.00 -3.88
CA ALA A 712 -13.38 8.93 -3.43
C ALA A 712 -13.33 8.66 -1.90
N GLY A 713 -14.51 8.56 -1.27
CA GLY A 713 -14.75 8.34 0.16
C GLY A 713 -14.11 7.07 0.70
N TRP A 714 -14.09 6.02 -0.14
CA TRP A 714 -13.53 4.70 0.16
C TRP A 714 -12.00 4.59 -0.09
N GLY A 715 -11.31 5.72 -0.32
CA GLY A 715 -9.85 5.80 -0.38
C GLY A 715 -9.23 5.82 1.02
N ALA A 716 -8.41 4.81 1.35
CA ALA A 716 -7.72 4.74 2.64
C ALA A 716 -6.76 5.92 2.86
N ASN A 717 -6.77 6.48 4.07
CA ASN A 717 -5.99 7.65 4.51
C ASN A 717 -6.20 8.93 3.67
N TYR A 718 -7.05 9.83 4.18
CA TYR A 718 -7.28 11.18 3.62
C TYR A 718 -6.07 12.13 3.67
N ASN A 719 -4.93 11.61 4.08
CA ASN A 719 -3.66 12.29 4.24
C ASN A 719 -2.88 12.29 2.89
N ILE A 720 -3.60 12.24 1.77
CA ILE A 720 -3.11 12.23 0.39
C ILE A 720 -3.33 13.60 -0.30
N LEU A 721 -4.24 14.42 0.24
CA LEU A 721 -4.39 15.84 -0.13
C LEU A 721 -3.32 16.67 0.59
N TYR A 722 -2.23 16.98 -0.11
CA TYR A 722 -1.23 17.93 0.37
C TYR A 722 -1.60 19.34 -0.11
N ASP A 723 -0.99 20.35 0.51
CA ASP A 723 -1.06 21.74 0.05
C ASP A 723 -0.73 21.91 -1.46
N ALA A 724 0.15 21.05 -1.97
CA ALA A 724 0.55 21.04 -3.39
C ALA A 724 -0.59 20.63 -4.32
N ASP A 725 -1.47 19.72 -3.89
CA ASP A 725 -2.66 19.32 -4.62
C ASP A 725 -3.70 20.45 -4.55
N ALA A 726 -4.09 20.86 -3.34
CA ALA A 726 -5.18 21.82 -3.09
C ALA A 726 -4.95 23.19 -3.77
N SER A 727 -3.71 23.72 -3.75
CA SER A 727 -3.36 25.01 -4.36
C SER A 727 -3.38 25.03 -5.89
N ARG A 728 -3.51 23.87 -6.56
CA ARG A 728 -3.61 23.72 -8.01
C ARG A 728 -5.03 23.49 -8.52
N LEU A 729 -6.01 23.39 -7.61
CA LEU A 729 -7.41 23.11 -7.90
C LEU A 729 -8.27 24.38 -7.76
N THR A 730 -9.46 24.36 -8.34
CA THR A 730 -10.52 25.34 -8.02
C THR A 730 -11.72 24.70 -7.34
N HIS A 731 -11.97 23.42 -7.58
CA HIS A 731 -13.05 22.66 -6.94
C HIS A 731 -12.54 21.25 -6.56
N ILE A 732 -12.91 20.76 -5.39
CA ILE A 732 -12.83 19.33 -5.02
C ILE A 732 -14.25 18.78 -4.98
N ASN A 733 -14.50 17.75 -5.79
CA ASN A 733 -15.74 16.99 -5.77
C ASN A 733 -15.54 15.76 -4.87
N TYR A 734 -16.23 15.71 -3.73
CA TYR A 734 -16.19 14.54 -2.86
C TYR A 734 -17.16 13.47 -3.39
N ALA A 735 -16.62 12.36 -3.87
CA ALA A 735 -17.38 11.20 -4.32
C ALA A 735 -17.50 10.19 -3.16
N PHE A 736 -18.64 9.71 -2.72
CA PHE A 736 -19.99 10.14 -3.07
C PHE A 736 -20.85 10.18 -1.79
N ALA A 737 -21.87 11.03 -1.81
CA ALA A 737 -23.08 10.79 -1.02
C ALA A 737 -24.01 9.83 -1.79
N ASP A 738 -24.86 9.11 -1.07
CA ASP A 738 -25.90 8.24 -1.64
C ASP A 738 -27.29 8.85 -1.36
N ILE A 739 -28.31 8.37 -2.05
CA ILE A 739 -29.72 8.72 -1.84
C ILE A 739 -30.35 7.60 -0.99
N ASP A 740 -31.03 7.95 0.09
CA ASP A 740 -31.78 6.96 0.85
C ASP A 740 -32.99 6.45 0.07
N GLY A 741 -33.07 5.14 -0.16
CA GLY A 741 -34.14 4.51 -0.95
C GLY A 741 -35.52 4.45 -0.28
N GLN A 742 -35.66 4.91 0.97
CA GLN A 742 -36.94 4.99 1.68
C GLN A 742 -37.41 6.44 1.85
N THR A 743 -36.50 7.37 2.20
CA THR A 743 -36.85 8.79 2.41
C THR A 743 -36.61 9.68 1.19
N TYR A 744 -35.82 9.22 0.21
CA TYR A 744 -35.36 10.01 -0.94
C TYR A 744 -34.59 11.28 -0.56
N THR A 745 -33.89 11.26 0.57
CA THR A 745 -32.98 12.33 1.01
C THR A 745 -31.53 11.96 0.74
N ILE A 746 -30.64 12.95 0.61
CA ILE A 746 -29.19 12.72 0.61
C ILE A 746 -28.75 12.10 1.96
N LYS A 747 -27.74 11.23 1.92
CA LYS A 747 -27.08 10.64 3.09
C LYS A 747 -25.59 10.45 2.83
N LEU A 748 -24.81 10.36 3.91
CA LEU A 748 -23.39 9.98 3.87
C LEU A 748 -23.23 8.60 3.21
N GLY A 749 -22.15 8.42 2.43
CA GLY A 749 -21.73 7.12 1.91
C GLY A 749 -21.06 6.30 2.99
N ASP A 750 -20.06 6.88 3.66
CA ASP A 750 -19.47 6.37 4.90
C ASP A 750 -19.86 7.29 6.07
N LYS A 751 -20.79 6.82 6.91
CA LYS A 751 -21.34 7.59 8.04
C LYS A 751 -20.29 7.98 9.10
N VAL A 752 -19.12 7.37 9.10
CA VAL A 752 -18.08 7.53 10.12
C VAL A 752 -16.90 8.32 9.61
N ASN A 753 -16.49 8.10 8.37
CA ASN A 753 -15.31 8.73 7.79
C ASN A 753 -15.65 9.99 6.99
N ASP A 754 -16.78 10.04 6.27
CA ASP A 754 -17.18 11.23 5.51
C ASP A 754 -17.14 12.53 6.36
N PRO A 755 -17.68 12.58 7.60
CA PRO A 755 -17.63 13.81 8.40
C PRO A 755 -16.21 14.25 8.79
N LYS A 756 -15.29 13.30 9.00
CA LYS A 756 -13.86 13.58 9.27
C LYS A 756 -13.19 14.18 8.03
N ASN A 757 -13.54 13.64 6.87
CA ASN A 757 -12.98 14.04 5.58
C ASN A 757 -13.49 15.43 5.17
N PHE A 758 -14.77 15.72 5.42
CA PHE A 758 -15.36 17.05 5.25
C PHE A 758 -14.68 18.09 6.14
N ALA A 759 -14.33 17.75 7.38
CA ALA A 759 -13.56 18.64 8.25
C ALA A 759 -12.16 18.95 7.69
N LYS A 760 -11.43 17.95 7.19
CA LYS A 760 -10.14 18.14 6.50
C LYS A 760 -10.29 19.02 5.24
N LEU A 761 -11.34 18.81 4.45
CA LEU A 761 -11.65 19.64 3.27
C LEU A 761 -11.95 21.10 3.64
N ASN A 762 -12.69 21.35 4.72
CA ASN A 762 -12.97 22.71 5.18
C ASN A 762 -11.70 23.43 5.68
N GLN A 763 -10.79 22.74 6.37
CA GLN A 763 -9.47 23.28 6.73
C GLN A 763 -8.63 23.66 5.49
N LEU A 764 -8.71 22.87 4.41
CA LEU A 764 -8.05 23.22 3.14
C LEU A 764 -8.67 24.46 2.49
N LYS A 765 -9.98 24.69 2.60
CA LYS A 765 -10.63 25.94 2.13
C LYS A 765 -10.26 27.17 2.96
N GLU A 766 -10.13 27.02 4.28
CA GLU A 766 -9.62 28.10 5.15
C GLU A 766 -8.20 28.54 4.73
N LYS A 767 -7.37 27.58 4.32
CA LYS A 767 -6.00 27.81 3.82
C LYS A 767 -5.95 28.29 2.37
N TYR A 768 -6.90 27.87 1.53
CA TYR A 768 -7.03 28.21 0.12
C TYR A 768 -8.42 28.77 -0.21
N PRO A 769 -8.74 30.05 0.12
CA PRO A 769 -10.09 30.61 -0.02
C PRO A 769 -10.64 30.77 -1.45
N HIS A 770 -9.90 30.31 -2.47
CA HIS A 770 -10.35 30.19 -3.86
C HIS A 770 -10.89 28.79 -4.20
N LEU A 771 -10.62 27.80 -3.33
CA LEU A 771 -11.00 26.42 -3.48
C LEU A 771 -12.44 26.22 -2.99
N LYS A 772 -13.31 25.70 -3.85
CA LYS A 772 -14.62 25.19 -3.44
C LYS A 772 -14.55 23.71 -3.10
N THR A 773 -15.43 23.26 -2.21
CA THR A 773 -15.75 21.83 -2.05
C THR A 773 -17.19 21.61 -2.46
N ILE A 774 -17.41 20.56 -3.25
CA ILE A 774 -18.70 20.15 -3.81
C ILE A 774 -18.95 18.71 -3.36
N ILE A 775 -20.16 18.39 -2.91
CA ILE A 775 -20.54 17.00 -2.62
C ILE A 775 -21.14 16.38 -3.88
N SER A 776 -20.53 15.32 -4.40
CA SER A 776 -21.08 14.55 -5.52
C SER A 776 -22.00 13.46 -4.98
N VAL A 777 -23.19 13.33 -5.57
CA VAL A 777 -24.18 12.31 -5.19
C VAL A 777 -24.25 11.25 -6.29
N GLY A 778 -24.15 9.97 -5.92
CA GLY A 778 -24.36 8.84 -6.85
C GLY A 778 -23.09 8.14 -7.33
N GLY A 779 -22.80 8.27 -8.63
CA GLY A 779 -21.84 7.46 -9.37
C GLY A 779 -22.34 6.04 -9.66
N TRP A 780 -21.51 5.26 -10.36
CA TRP A 780 -21.81 3.94 -10.91
C TRP A 780 -22.49 2.97 -9.94
N GLY A 781 -22.04 2.97 -8.67
CA GLY A 781 -22.53 2.04 -7.64
C GLY A 781 -23.82 2.48 -6.92
N TRP A 782 -24.11 3.78 -6.85
CA TRP A 782 -25.22 4.34 -6.06
C TRP A 782 -26.28 5.08 -6.88
N SER A 783 -26.17 5.04 -8.21
CA SER A 783 -27.16 5.65 -9.12
C SER A 783 -28.56 5.00 -9.12
N GLY A 784 -28.77 3.89 -8.40
CA GLY A 784 -30.03 3.13 -8.40
C GLY A 784 -31.26 3.91 -7.92
N ASN A 785 -31.10 4.79 -6.93
CA ASN A 785 -32.23 5.48 -6.28
C ASN A 785 -32.69 6.77 -7.00
N PHE A 786 -31.93 7.29 -7.97
CA PHE A 786 -32.26 8.56 -8.64
C PHE A 786 -33.62 8.56 -9.33
N SER A 787 -33.96 7.52 -10.11
CA SER A 787 -35.23 7.49 -10.87
C SER A 787 -36.44 7.60 -9.93
N ALA A 788 -36.40 6.90 -8.80
CA ALA A 788 -37.45 6.94 -7.78
C ALA A 788 -37.49 8.30 -7.05
N MET A 789 -36.34 8.89 -6.72
CA MET A 789 -36.24 10.22 -6.12
C MET A 789 -36.75 11.33 -7.07
N ALA A 790 -36.39 11.27 -8.35
CA ALA A 790 -36.79 12.29 -9.33
C ALA A 790 -38.27 12.19 -9.73
N SER A 791 -38.91 11.02 -9.54
CA SER A 791 -40.23 10.67 -10.09
C SER A 791 -41.42 11.54 -9.67
N THR A 792 -41.36 12.24 -8.53
CA THR A 792 -42.46 13.06 -8.01
C THR A 792 -41.96 14.37 -7.44
N ASP A 793 -42.81 15.41 -7.47
CA ASP A 793 -42.41 16.72 -6.93
C ASP A 793 -42.18 16.69 -5.41
N GLU A 794 -42.87 15.80 -4.70
CA GLU A 794 -42.69 15.58 -3.27
C GLU A 794 -41.31 14.94 -2.97
N ASN A 795 -40.89 13.93 -3.74
CA ASN A 795 -39.56 13.34 -3.60
C ASN A 795 -38.44 14.31 -4.02
N ARG A 796 -38.60 15.01 -5.15
CA ARG A 796 -37.64 16.05 -5.58
C ARG A 796 -37.50 17.17 -4.54
N THR A 797 -38.60 17.57 -3.92
CA THR A 797 -38.60 18.59 -2.86
C THR A 797 -37.91 18.06 -1.60
N ARG A 798 -38.23 16.83 -1.14
CA ARG A 798 -37.50 16.16 -0.05
C ARG A 798 -36.00 16.11 -0.30
N PHE A 799 -35.58 15.69 -1.49
CA PHE A 799 -34.17 15.62 -1.86
C PHE A 799 -33.52 17.01 -1.84
N ALA A 800 -34.11 17.98 -2.55
CA ALA A 800 -33.58 19.33 -2.66
C ALA A 800 -33.50 20.10 -1.33
N ASP A 801 -34.47 19.92 -0.42
CA ASP A 801 -34.38 20.43 0.95
C ASP A 801 -33.26 19.73 1.72
N SER A 802 -33.17 18.39 1.67
CA SER A 802 -32.10 17.65 2.35
C SER A 802 -30.70 17.96 1.83
N VAL A 803 -30.57 18.33 0.55
CA VAL A 803 -29.32 18.83 -0.05
C VAL A 803 -28.94 20.16 0.59
N VAL A 804 -29.84 21.14 0.69
CA VAL A 804 -29.55 22.42 1.37
C VAL A 804 -29.13 22.18 2.82
N ASP A 805 -29.86 21.34 3.56
CA ASP A 805 -29.51 21.00 4.94
C ASP A 805 -28.12 20.35 5.04
N PHE A 806 -27.76 19.43 4.13
CA PHE A 806 -26.46 18.77 4.08
C PHE A 806 -25.31 19.76 3.74
N LEU A 807 -25.51 20.66 2.77
CA LEU A 807 -24.53 21.68 2.40
C LEU A 807 -24.24 22.61 3.58
N LEU A 808 -25.28 23.03 4.31
CA LEU A 808 -25.17 23.86 5.51
C LEU A 808 -24.54 23.11 6.69
N GLN A 809 -24.91 21.85 6.90
CA GLN A 809 -24.42 21.01 8.00
C GLN A 809 -22.93 20.70 7.89
N TYR A 810 -22.43 20.45 6.67
CA TYR A 810 -21.05 20.01 6.43
C TYR A 810 -20.16 21.07 5.75
N GLY A 811 -20.70 22.27 5.48
CA GLY A 811 -19.93 23.44 5.03
C GLY A 811 -19.56 23.45 3.54
N PHE A 812 -20.22 22.63 2.71
CA PHE A 812 -19.98 22.57 1.27
C PHE A 812 -20.42 23.84 0.53
N ASP A 813 -19.88 24.05 -0.68
CA ASP A 813 -20.12 25.23 -1.53
C ASP A 813 -21.01 24.91 -2.74
N GLY A 814 -21.51 23.68 -2.83
CA GLY A 814 -22.38 23.23 -3.90
C GLY A 814 -22.58 21.72 -3.89
N VAL A 815 -23.46 21.25 -4.77
CA VAL A 815 -23.77 19.84 -5.01
C VAL A 815 -23.53 19.50 -6.46
N ASP A 816 -23.07 18.28 -6.70
CA ASP A 816 -22.88 17.68 -8.01
C ASP A 816 -23.70 16.39 -8.09
N LEU A 817 -24.38 16.14 -9.20
CA LEU A 817 -25.18 14.94 -9.38
C LEU A 817 -24.56 14.04 -10.44
N ASP A 818 -24.08 12.89 -10.00
CA ASP A 818 -23.51 11.85 -10.84
C ASP A 818 -24.54 10.72 -10.99
N TRP A 819 -25.51 10.93 -11.88
CA TRP A 819 -26.52 9.92 -12.20
C TRP A 819 -26.06 9.14 -13.44
N GLU A 820 -25.72 7.88 -13.21
CA GLU A 820 -25.29 6.93 -14.23
C GLU A 820 -26.36 5.85 -14.51
N TYR A 821 -27.27 5.98 -15.47
CA TYR A 821 -27.56 7.14 -16.31
C TYR A 821 -29.10 7.29 -16.46
N PRO A 822 -29.64 8.53 -16.57
CA PRO A 822 -31.05 8.77 -16.81
C PRO A 822 -31.57 8.01 -18.04
N VAL A 823 -32.74 7.37 -17.91
CA VAL A 823 -33.41 6.52 -18.91
C VAL A 823 -32.68 5.21 -19.22
N SER A 824 -31.39 5.25 -19.53
CA SER A 824 -30.66 4.07 -20.03
C SER A 824 -30.14 3.13 -18.94
N GLY A 825 -30.01 3.60 -17.69
CA GLY A 825 -29.21 2.95 -16.67
C GLY A 825 -27.71 2.97 -16.98
N GLY A 826 -26.92 2.55 -15.99
CA GLY A 826 -25.48 2.38 -16.05
C GLY A 826 -25.12 1.05 -15.36
N GLY A 827 -24.58 1.12 -14.15
CA GLY A 827 -24.13 -0.03 -13.36
C GLY A 827 -25.23 -0.99 -12.87
N PRO A 828 -24.83 -2.11 -12.24
CA PRO A 828 -25.76 -3.08 -11.65
C PRO A 828 -26.73 -2.44 -10.65
N GLY A 829 -28.01 -2.82 -10.71
CA GLY A 829 -29.07 -2.25 -9.86
C GLY A 829 -29.61 -0.89 -10.30
N THR A 830 -29.09 -0.28 -11.37
CA THR A 830 -29.63 0.99 -11.90
C THR A 830 -30.95 0.79 -12.65
N VAL A 831 -31.89 1.72 -12.45
CA VAL A 831 -33.24 1.66 -13.05
C VAL A 831 -33.22 2.24 -14.46
N ARG A 832 -33.86 1.55 -15.41
CA ARG A 832 -34.07 2.03 -16.79
C ARG A 832 -35.50 2.53 -16.97
N ASN A 833 -35.72 3.85 -16.93
CA ASN A 833 -37.06 4.44 -16.92
C ASN A 833 -37.20 5.61 -17.92
N PRO A 834 -38.02 5.48 -18.99
CA PRO A 834 -38.27 6.56 -19.93
C PRO A 834 -38.78 7.88 -19.31
N ALA A 835 -39.44 7.83 -18.15
CA ALA A 835 -39.91 9.03 -17.46
C ALA A 835 -38.76 9.88 -16.87
N ASP A 836 -37.56 9.33 -16.72
CA ASP A 836 -36.37 10.08 -16.28
C ASP A 836 -36.09 11.29 -17.19
N LYS A 837 -36.47 11.20 -18.47
CA LYS A 837 -36.32 12.28 -19.44
C LYS A 837 -37.13 13.55 -19.12
N GLU A 838 -38.25 13.40 -18.42
CA GLU A 838 -39.05 14.52 -17.93
C GLU A 838 -38.67 14.86 -16.48
N ASN A 839 -38.32 13.86 -15.67
CA ASN A 839 -38.00 14.05 -14.26
C ASN A 839 -36.60 14.67 -14.00
N PHE A 840 -35.61 14.42 -14.86
CA PHE A 840 -34.25 14.97 -14.73
C PHE A 840 -34.20 16.51 -14.76
N PRO A 841 -34.77 17.22 -15.76
CA PRO A 841 -34.81 18.68 -15.73
C PRO A 841 -35.62 19.22 -14.53
N LEU A 842 -36.71 18.54 -14.13
CA LEU A 842 -37.52 18.95 -12.97
C LEU A 842 -36.76 18.78 -11.63
N MET A 843 -35.90 17.77 -11.53
CA MET A 843 -34.99 17.56 -10.39
C MET A 843 -33.97 18.69 -10.28
N LEU A 844 -33.29 19.01 -11.39
CA LEU A 844 -32.33 20.12 -11.44
C LEU A 844 -32.98 21.47 -11.13
N GLN A 845 -34.15 21.74 -11.71
CA GLN A 845 -34.95 22.92 -11.39
C GLN A 845 -35.25 22.99 -9.88
N LYS A 846 -35.74 21.90 -9.28
CA LYS A 846 -36.13 21.89 -7.86
C LYS A 846 -34.94 22.11 -6.93
N ILE A 847 -33.76 21.60 -7.29
CA ILE A 847 -32.53 21.82 -6.51
C ILE A 847 -32.06 23.27 -6.65
N ARG A 848 -32.00 23.81 -7.88
CA ARG A 848 -31.64 25.22 -8.13
C ARG A 848 -32.56 26.19 -7.38
N GLU A 849 -33.88 25.97 -7.43
CA GLU A 849 -34.88 26.74 -6.66
C GLU A 849 -34.59 26.78 -5.16
N LYS A 850 -34.10 25.68 -4.57
CA LYS A 850 -33.80 25.59 -3.13
C LYS A 850 -32.44 26.21 -2.78
N LEU A 851 -31.44 26.03 -3.64
CA LEU A 851 -30.12 26.67 -3.50
C LEU A 851 -30.22 28.19 -3.62
N ASP A 852 -30.97 28.71 -4.60
CA ASP A 852 -31.21 30.16 -4.79
C ASP A 852 -31.98 30.75 -3.60
N ALA A 853 -32.96 30.00 -3.07
CA ALA A 853 -33.67 30.37 -1.86
C ALA A 853 -32.81 30.32 -0.60
N GLN A 854 -31.64 29.67 -0.61
CA GLN A 854 -30.65 29.71 0.46
C GLN A 854 -29.63 30.85 0.26
N GLU A 855 -29.11 31.04 -0.96
CA GLU A 855 -28.25 32.16 -1.35
C GLU A 855 -28.92 33.51 -1.03
N ALA A 856 -30.25 33.61 -1.20
CA ALA A 856 -31.03 34.79 -0.83
C ALA A 856 -31.12 35.07 0.69
N LYS A 857 -30.71 34.14 1.57
CA LYS A 857 -30.70 34.30 3.03
C LYS A 857 -29.32 34.67 3.57
N ASP A 858 -28.26 34.08 3.03
CA ASP A 858 -26.89 34.17 3.56
C ASP A 858 -25.90 34.92 2.65
N GLY A 859 -26.26 35.15 1.38
CA GLY A 859 -25.40 35.79 0.38
C GLY A 859 -24.28 34.89 -0.15
N LYS A 860 -24.29 33.59 0.17
CA LYS A 860 -23.35 32.61 -0.36
C LYS A 860 -23.95 31.99 -1.62
N HIS A 861 -23.24 32.11 -2.74
CA HIS A 861 -23.59 31.36 -3.94
C HIS A 861 -23.25 29.88 -3.77
N TYR A 862 -24.25 29.01 -3.96
CA TYR A 862 -24.11 27.56 -3.96
C TYR A 862 -24.16 27.04 -5.39
N SER A 863 -23.13 26.30 -5.80
CA SER A 863 -23.04 25.78 -7.16
C SER A 863 -23.81 24.45 -7.33
N LEU A 864 -24.38 24.25 -8.52
CA LEU A 864 -25.06 23.03 -8.93
C LEU A 864 -24.45 22.52 -10.25
N SER A 865 -23.90 21.30 -10.23
CA SER A 865 -23.35 20.65 -11.42
C SER A 865 -23.88 19.23 -11.61
N ILE A 866 -23.51 18.63 -12.74
CA ILE A 866 -23.65 17.19 -12.97
C ILE A 866 -22.33 16.63 -13.50
N ALA A 867 -22.05 15.36 -13.18
CA ALA A 867 -21.28 14.51 -14.07
C ALA A 867 -22.21 14.03 -15.19
N ALA A 868 -21.72 14.03 -16.42
CA ALA A 868 -22.50 13.75 -17.61
C ALA A 868 -21.83 12.65 -18.44
N GLY A 869 -22.57 11.55 -18.67
CA GLY A 869 -22.14 10.52 -19.62
C GLY A 869 -21.91 11.17 -20.98
N ALA A 870 -20.70 11.05 -21.52
CA ALA A 870 -20.21 11.92 -22.58
C ALA A 870 -20.83 11.71 -23.98
N ASN A 871 -21.94 10.98 -24.08
CA ASN A 871 -22.51 10.49 -25.35
C ASN A 871 -23.85 11.14 -25.74
N SER A 872 -24.23 10.98 -27.01
CA SER A 872 -25.47 11.55 -27.57
C SER A 872 -26.75 10.94 -26.99
N SER A 873 -26.71 9.73 -26.43
CA SER A 873 -27.85 9.14 -25.72
C SER A 873 -28.12 9.92 -24.43
N PHE A 874 -27.09 10.16 -23.61
CA PHE A 874 -27.21 10.96 -22.39
C PHE A 874 -27.71 12.39 -22.68
N ALA A 875 -27.13 13.08 -23.67
CA ALA A 875 -27.55 14.43 -24.03
C ALA A 875 -29.03 14.51 -24.47
N ASN A 876 -29.49 13.50 -25.21
CA ASN A 876 -30.90 13.35 -25.62
C ASN A 876 -31.82 12.92 -24.46
N ASN A 877 -31.35 12.09 -23.54
CA ASN A 877 -32.14 11.56 -22.41
C ASN A 877 -32.31 12.60 -21.30
N THR A 878 -31.30 13.44 -21.05
CA THR A 878 -31.36 14.53 -20.08
C THR A 878 -31.96 15.83 -20.63
N THR A 879 -32.14 15.93 -21.95
CA THR A 879 -32.48 17.16 -22.68
C THR A 879 -31.53 18.32 -22.35
N ILE A 880 -30.23 18.02 -22.31
CA ILE A 880 -29.20 18.89 -21.68
C ILE A 880 -29.19 20.33 -22.22
N GLY A 881 -29.53 20.53 -23.50
CA GLY A 881 -29.73 21.82 -24.19
C GLY A 881 -30.81 22.75 -23.61
N LYS A 882 -31.49 22.33 -22.53
CA LYS A 882 -32.31 23.18 -21.66
C LYS A 882 -31.95 22.98 -20.19
N SER A 883 -31.68 21.73 -19.79
CA SER A 883 -31.34 21.40 -18.40
C SER A 883 -30.09 22.12 -17.89
N HIS A 884 -29.18 22.54 -18.77
CA HIS A 884 -28.02 23.37 -18.42
C HIS A 884 -28.39 24.80 -17.93
N GLU A 885 -29.64 25.25 -18.08
CA GLU A 885 -30.07 26.56 -17.56
C GLU A 885 -30.00 26.59 -16.03
N TYR A 886 -30.31 25.45 -15.38
CA TYR A 886 -30.27 25.27 -13.93
C TYR A 886 -28.88 24.95 -13.37
N LEU A 887 -27.91 24.61 -14.23
CA LEU A 887 -26.57 24.18 -13.82
C LEU A 887 -25.57 25.33 -13.92
N ASP A 888 -24.63 25.44 -13.00
CA ASP A 888 -23.50 26.37 -13.13
C ASP A 888 -22.51 25.86 -14.19
N TYR A 889 -22.26 24.55 -14.20
CA TYR A 889 -21.43 23.86 -15.19
C TYR A 889 -21.83 22.38 -15.36
N VAL A 890 -21.40 21.78 -16.48
CA VAL A 890 -21.62 20.38 -16.86
C VAL A 890 -20.26 19.72 -17.04
N GLN A 891 -20.01 18.62 -16.32
CA GLN A 891 -18.74 17.90 -16.35
C GLN A 891 -18.88 16.68 -17.27
N LEU A 892 -18.29 16.74 -18.47
CA LEU A 892 -18.36 15.64 -19.43
C LEU A 892 -17.38 14.54 -19.01
N MET A 893 -17.85 13.32 -18.79
CA MET A 893 -17.00 12.16 -18.51
C MET A 893 -16.34 11.65 -19.79
N THR A 894 -15.38 12.42 -20.31
CA THR A 894 -14.67 12.16 -21.58
C THR A 894 -13.49 11.20 -21.41
N TYR A 895 -13.77 10.12 -20.69
CA TYR A 895 -12.98 8.93 -20.40
C TYR A 895 -13.94 7.73 -20.36
N ASP A 896 -13.45 6.52 -20.11
CA ASP A 896 -14.24 5.29 -20.22
C ASP A 896 -14.92 5.18 -21.61
N ILE A 897 -14.22 5.67 -22.64
CA ILE A 897 -14.71 5.64 -24.03
C ILE A 897 -14.55 4.23 -24.60
N HIS A 898 -13.45 3.56 -24.25
CA HIS A 898 -13.19 2.16 -24.53
C HIS A 898 -12.67 1.47 -23.26
N GLY A 899 -13.16 0.27 -22.98
CA GLY A 899 -12.97 -0.41 -21.69
C GLY A 899 -13.18 -1.91 -21.75
N ASN A 900 -13.36 -2.57 -20.60
CA ASN A 900 -13.44 -4.03 -20.52
C ASN A 900 -14.84 -4.62 -20.75
N TRP A 901 -15.82 -3.79 -21.13
CA TRP A 901 -17.15 -4.19 -21.60
C TRP A 901 -17.22 -4.41 -23.13
N GLU A 902 -16.15 -4.09 -23.86
CA GLU A 902 -16.03 -4.37 -25.30
C GLU A 902 -15.26 -5.68 -25.55
N THR A 903 -15.03 -6.04 -26.80
CA THR A 903 -14.21 -7.22 -27.18
C THR A 903 -12.81 -6.87 -27.68
N LYS A 904 -12.51 -5.58 -27.87
CA LYS A 904 -11.25 -5.08 -28.46
C LYS A 904 -10.65 -3.97 -27.61
N ALA A 905 -9.33 -3.96 -27.54
CA ALA A 905 -8.56 -2.99 -26.78
C ALA A 905 -8.35 -1.73 -27.63
N ASP A 906 -8.80 -0.57 -27.14
CA ASP A 906 -8.69 0.72 -27.84
C ASP A 906 -8.44 1.84 -26.81
N TYR A 907 -8.45 3.11 -27.20
CA TYR A 907 -8.04 4.20 -26.31
C TYR A 907 -9.10 4.58 -25.24
N ASN A 908 -8.71 4.73 -23.98
CA ASN A 908 -9.60 5.11 -22.86
C ASN A 908 -10.23 6.52 -23.05
N ALA A 909 -9.42 7.50 -23.47
CA ALA A 909 -9.83 8.90 -23.59
C ALA A 909 -9.17 9.63 -24.80
N PRO A 910 -9.31 9.12 -26.04
CA PRO A 910 -8.70 9.73 -27.22
C PRO A 910 -9.26 11.14 -27.47
N LEU A 911 -8.37 12.15 -27.62
CA LEU A 911 -8.81 13.53 -27.82
C LEU A 911 -9.59 13.68 -29.12
N TYR A 912 -9.06 13.11 -30.19
CA TYR A 912 -9.70 13.03 -31.50
C TYR A 912 -9.92 11.56 -31.91
N ASP A 913 -10.84 11.36 -32.84
CA ASP A 913 -11.00 10.07 -33.53
C ASP A 913 -9.91 9.94 -34.60
N ASP A 914 -9.16 8.83 -34.60
CA ASP A 914 -8.05 8.56 -35.53
C ASP A 914 -8.37 7.55 -36.65
N ASN A 915 -9.59 7.00 -36.71
CA ASN A 915 -9.98 6.06 -37.79
C ASN A 915 -11.34 6.35 -38.47
N GLY A 916 -12.14 7.29 -37.95
CA GLY A 916 -13.47 7.63 -38.45
C GLY A 916 -14.61 6.88 -37.75
N GLU A 917 -14.29 5.92 -36.88
CA GLU A 917 -15.26 4.94 -36.35
C GLU A 917 -15.40 4.99 -34.83
N THR A 918 -14.38 5.43 -34.08
CA THR A 918 -14.42 5.47 -32.61
C THR A 918 -15.04 6.74 -32.05
N TYR A 919 -15.38 6.71 -30.77
CA TYR A 919 -15.83 7.88 -30.04
C TYR A 919 -14.62 8.64 -29.44
N SER A 920 -14.77 9.91 -29.08
CA SER A 920 -13.63 10.74 -28.62
C SER A 920 -14.05 11.96 -27.83
N VAL A 921 -13.10 12.58 -27.11
CA VAL A 921 -13.31 13.81 -26.33
C VAL A 921 -13.89 14.93 -27.20
N ASP A 922 -13.35 15.13 -28.40
CA ASP A 922 -13.84 16.18 -29.31
C ASP A 922 -15.28 15.90 -29.80
N LYS A 923 -15.60 14.64 -30.15
CA LYS A 923 -16.96 14.25 -30.52
C LYS A 923 -17.95 14.50 -29.36
N ALA A 924 -17.56 14.18 -28.13
CA ALA A 924 -18.37 14.42 -26.94
C ALA A 924 -18.63 15.91 -26.68
N VAL A 925 -17.57 16.74 -26.70
CA VAL A 925 -17.67 18.19 -26.52
C VAL A 925 -18.57 18.80 -27.61
N ASN A 926 -18.36 18.43 -28.88
CA ASN A 926 -19.18 18.93 -29.98
C ASN A 926 -20.66 18.51 -29.84
N ILE A 927 -20.95 17.28 -29.39
CA ILE A 927 -22.33 16.80 -29.16
C ILE A 927 -23.08 17.61 -28.10
N PHE A 928 -22.42 18.06 -27.03
CA PHE A 928 -23.06 18.92 -26.03
C PHE A 928 -23.19 20.38 -26.50
N LEU A 929 -22.25 20.89 -27.29
CA LEU A 929 -22.35 22.19 -27.96
C LEU A 929 -23.51 22.20 -28.99
N GLU A 930 -23.65 21.14 -29.80
CA GLU A 930 -24.73 20.96 -30.78
C GLU A 930 -26.10 20.75 -30.11
N ALA A 931 -26.14 20.10 -28.94
CA ALA A 931 -27.33 20.03 -28.12
C ALA A 931 -27.76 21.40 -27.57
N GLY A 932 -26.86 22.39 -27.54
CA GLY A 932 -27.13 23.79 -27.15
C GLY A 932 -26.42 24.27 -25.88
N VAL A 933 -25.59 23.44 -25.23
CA VAL A 933 -24.92 23.84 -23.98
C VAL A 933 -23.84 24.89 -24.25
N PRO A 934 -23.81 26.03 -23.54
CA PRO A 934 -22.77 27.05 -23.70
C PRO A 934 -21.38 26.51 -23.36
N ARG A 935 -20.36 26.89 -24.16
CA ARG A 935 -18.96 26.45 -23.96
C ARG A 935 -18.42 26.85 -22.59
N GLU A 936 -18.83 28.03 -22.12
CA GLU A 936 -18.54 28.59 -20.81
C GLU A 936 -19.20 27.85 -19.63
N LYS A 937 -20.01 26.82 -19.89
CA LYS A 937 -20.52 25.86 -18.90
C LYS A 937 -19.91 24.45 -19.05
N LEU A 938 -19.16 24.16 -20.11
CA LEU A 938 -18.61 22.81 -20.35
C LEU A 938 -17.25 22.63 -19.70
N VAL A 939 -17.15 21.63 -18.81
CA VAL A 939 -15.91 21.14 -18.22
C VAL A 939 -15.58 19.78 -18.83
N MET A 940 -14.34 19.61 -19.28
CA MET A 940 -13.87 18.40 -19.98
C MET A 940 -13.21 17.43 -19.00
N GLY A 941 -13.70 16.19 -18.93
CA GLY A 941 -13.16 15.13 -18.09
C GLY A 941 -11.85 14.55 -18.63
N VAL A 942 -10.90 14.28 -17.73
CA VAL A 942 -9.63 13.61 -18.02
C VAL A 942 -9.34 12.52 -16.98
N PRO A 943 -8.90 11.32 -17.39
CA PRO A 943 -8.66 10.22 -16.47
C PRO A 943 -7.25 10.27 -15.89
N PHE A 944 -7.10 9.96 -14.60
CA PHE A 944 -5.81 9.69 -13.96
C PHE A 944 -5.51 8.17 -13.92
N TYR A 945 -6.08 7.44 -14.88
CA TYR A 945 -5.99 6.00 -15.02
C TYR A 945 -6.10 5.60 -16.50
N GLY A 946 -5.73 4.35 -16.78
CA GLY A 946 -5.82 3.71 -18.07
C GLY A 946 -6.57 2.40 -18.00
N TYR A 947 -6.57 1.66 -19.10
CA TYR A 947 -6.95 0.25 -19.14
C TYR A 947 -5.78 -0.59 -19.63
N GLN A 948 -5.43 -1.63 -18.87
CA GLN A 948 -4.51 -2.69 -19.31
C GLN A 948 -5.34 -3.86 -19.86
N TYR A 949 -4.92 -4.37 -21.01
CA TYR A 949 -5.53 -5.51 -21.69
C TYR A 949 -4.47 -6.55 -22.05
N THR A 950 -4.78 -7.84 -21.86
CA THR A 950 -3.98 -8.95 -22.40
C THR A 950 -4.60 -9.37 -23.74
N VAL A 951 -3.96 -8.99 -24.85
CA VAL A 951 -4.52 -9.14 -26.20
C VAL A 951 -4.16 -10.48 -26.86
N VAL A 952 -5.04 -10.95 -27.74
CA VAL A 952 -4.87 -12.20 -28.51
C VAL A 952 -3.74 -12.06 -29.55
N SER A 953 -3.68 -10.92 -30.24
CA SER A 953 -2.76 -10.65 -31.35
C SER A 953 -1.70 -9.62 -30.98
N ALA A 954 -0.50 -9.77 -31.55
CA ALA A 954 0.58 -8.78 -31.47
C ALA A 954 0.55 -7.76 -32.64
N GLU A 955 -0.39 -7.92 -33.58
CA GLU A 955 -0.59 -6.97 -34.68
C GLU A 955 -0.95 -5.58 -34.14
N ASN A 956 -0.53 -4.54 -34.87
CA ASN A 956 -0.77 -3.13 -34.52
C ASN A 956 -0.34 -2.76 -33.08
N ASN A 957 0.65 -3.45 -32.51
CA ASN A 957 1.10 -3.28 -31.11
C ASN A 957 -0.03 -3.45 -30.09
N GLY A 958 -0.95 -4.38 -30.34
CA GLY A 958 -2.10 -4.66 -29.47
C GLY A 958 -3.27 -3.68 -29.59
N LEU A 959 -3.06 -2.50 -30.20
CA LEU A 959 -4.14 -1.55 -30.47
C LEU A 959 -5.17 -2.14 -31.44
N ARG A 960 -6.45 -2.00 -31.09
CA ARG A 960 -7.63 -2.47 -31.83
C ARG A 960 -7.67 -4.00 -32.03
N GLN A 961 -6.91 -4.74 -31.23
CA GLN A 961 -6.90 -6.21 -31.19
C GLN A 961 -7.91 -6.75 -30.17
N GLU A 962 -8.39 -7.97 -30.39
CA GLU A 962 -9.25 -8.68 -29.44
C GLU A 962 -8.48 -9.03 -28.15
N PHE A 963 -9.14 -9.00 -26.99
CA PHE A 963 -8.51 -9.29 -25.69
C PHE A 963 -9.13 -10.47 -24.94
N ILE A 964 -8.32 -11.06 -24.08
CA ILE A 964 -8.68 -12.18 -23.20
C ILE A 964 -9.14 -11.65 -21.83
N SER A 965 -8.50 -10.58 -21.36
CA SER A 965 -8.83 -9.87 -20.13
C SER A 965 -8.54 -8.37 -20.28
N GLY A 966 -9.24 -7.55 -19.50
CA GLY A 966 -9.06 -6.11 -19.46
C GLY A 966 -9.51 -5.52 -18.11
N GLY A 967 -8.81 -4.50 -17.64
CA GLY A 967 -9.13 -3.84 -16.36
C GLY A 967 -8.51 -2.45 -16.22
N ALA A 968 -9.16 -1.60 -15.43
CA ALA A 968 -8.67 -0.25 -15.15
C ALA A 968 -7.41 -0.30 -14.27
N VAL A 969 -6.42 0.55 -14.57
CA VAL A 969 -5.13 0.63 -13.88
C VAL A 969 -4.74 2.09 -13.64
N SER A 970 -4.36 2.44 -12.41
CA SER A 970 -4.06 3.85 -12.07
C SER A 970 -2.80 4.35 -12.77
N TYR A 971 -2.74 5.64 -13.14
CA TYR A 971 -1.54 6.23 -13.73
C TYR A 971 -0.33 6.06 -12.79
N LYS A 972 -0.54 6.23 -11.48
CA LYS A 972 0.43 5.90 -10.44
C LYS A 972 0.98 4.48 -10.57
N SER A 973 0.13 3.46 -10.72
CA SER A 973 0.54 2.07 -10.94
C SER A 973 1.43 1.96 -12.18
N ILE A 974 0.93 2.44 -13.33
CA ILE A 974 1.63 2.38 -14.62
C ILE A 974 3.05 2.93 -14.50
N ILE A 975 3.23 4.11 -13.91
CA ILE A 975 4.55 4.76 -13.80
C ILE A 975 5.42 4.15 -12.70
N SER A 976 4.84 3.78 -11.55
CA SER A 976 5.59 3.25 -10.40
C SER A 976 6.29 1.91 -10.64
N GLU A 977 5.87 1.18 -11.68
CA GLU A 977 6.45 -0.10 -12.07
C GLU A 977 7.65 0.03 -13.04
N ASP A 978 7.96 1.24 -13.53
CA ASP A 978 8.96 1.51 -14.59
C ASP A 978 8.69 0.72 -15.89
N PRO A 979 7.79 1.22 -16.76
CA PRO A 979 7.35 0.51 -17.96
C PRO A 979 8.48 0.07 -18.90
N GLU A 980 9.51 0.90 -19.09
CA GLU A 980 10.60 0.62 -20.03
C GLU A 980 11.47 -0.54 -19.52
N ASN A 981 11.78 -0.56 -18.22
CA ASN A 981 12.49 -1.68 -17.60
C ASN A 981 11.64 -2.96 -17.52
N ASN A 982 10.31 -2.84 -17.44
CA ASN A 982 9.38 -3.97 -17.56
C ASN A 982 9.05 -4.38 -19.01
N GLY A 983 9.78 -3.88 -20.01
CA GLY A 983 9.68 -4.33 -21.41
C GLY A 983 8.47 -3.79 -22.17
N TYR A 984 7.78 -2.78 -21.65
CA TYR A 984 6.85 -1.97 -22.43
C TYR A 984 7.60 -0.94 -23.28
N THR A 985 7.07 -0.65 -24.46
CA THR A 985 7.49 0.51 -25.27
C THR A 985 6.35 1.52 -25.32
N ARG A 986 6.63 2.81 -25.07
CA ARG A 986 5.66 3.91 -25.27
C ARG A 986 5.53 4.24 -26.75
N TYR A 987 4.29 4.26 -27.22
CA TYR A 987 3.87 4.73 -28.53
C TYR A 987 2.96 5.96 -28.37
N TRP A 988 2.83 6.76 -29.44
CA TRP A 988 2.02 7.98 -29.48
C TRP A 988 1.12 7.98 -30.70
N SER A 989 -0.20 8.13 -30.51
CA SER A 989 -1.11 8.33 -31.64
C SER A 989 -1.11 9.80 -32.07
N LYS A 990 -0.62 10.04 -33.29
CA LYS A 990 -0.70 11.37 -33.93
C LYS A 990 -2.13 11.77 -34.32
N GLY A 991 -3.04 10.82 -34.47
CA GLY A 991 -4.45 11.12 -34.67
C GLY A 991 -5.14 11.42 -33.34
N ALA A 992 -5.13 10.45 -32.42
CA ALA A 992 -5.88 10.53 -31.18
C ALA A 992 -5.25 11.43 -30.10
N GLN A 993 -3.99 11.86 -30.27
CA GLN A 993 -3.23 12.72 -29.34
C GLN A 993 -3.14 12.16 -27.91
N VAL A 994 -2.94 10.84 -27.81
CA VAL A 994 -2.78 10.09 -26.57
C VAL A 994 -1.64 9.06 -26.68
N PRO A 995 -0.99 8.70 -25.57
CA PRO A 995 -0.01 7.63 -25.53
C PRO A 995 -0.66 6.24 -25.43
N TYR A 996 0.12 5.20 -25.69
CA TYR A 996 -0.16 3.85 -25.22
C TYR A 996 1.14 3.09 -24.96
N LEU A 997 1.12 2.12 -24.05
CA LEU A 997 2.22 1.19 -23.81
C LEU A 997 1.92 -0.15 -24.49
N TRP A 998 2.96 -0.79 -25.01
CA TRP A 998 2.88 -2.14 -25.56
C TRP A 998 4.07 -2.99 -25.13
N ASN A 999 3.80 -4.15 -24.52
CA ASN A 999 4.79 -5.19 -24.22
C ASN A 999 4.53 -6.41 -25.11
N PRO A 1000 5.41 -6.69 -26.10
CA PRO A 1000 5.22 -7.80 -27.04
C PRO A 1000 5.42 -9.20 -26.42
N SER A 1001 6.10 -9.28 -25.27
CA SER A 1001 6.41 -10.54 -24.58
C SER A 1001 5.22 -11.04 -23.75
N THR A 1002 4.52 -10.13 -23.07
CA THR A 1002 3.30 -10.44 -22.30
C THR A 1002 2.01 -10.27 -23.11
N LYS A 1003 2.09 -9.63 -24.30
CA LYS A 1003 0.95 -9.10 -25.05
C LYS A 1003 0.08 -8.14 -24.23
N HIS A 1004 0.70 -7.31 -23.40
CA HIS A 1004 -0.02 -6.29 -22.65
C HIS A 1004 -0.05 -4.98 -23.44
N PHE A 1005 -1.26 -4.52 -23.76
CA PHE A 1005 -1.54 -3.17 -24.27
C PHE A 1005 -2.12 -2.34 -23.12
N ILE A 1006 -1.58 -1.13 -22.89
CA ILE A 1006 -2.11 -0.19 -21.90
C ILE A 1006 -2.44 1.13 -22.60
N THR A 1007 -3.72 1.49 -22.66
CA THR A 1007 -4.13 2.87 -22.99
C THR A 1007 -4.15 3.70 -21.72
N TYR A 1008 -3.68 4.95 -21.78
CA TYR A 1008 -3.61 5.87 -20.64
C TYR A 1008 -3.46 7.32 -21.12
N ASP A 1009 -3.47 8.27 -20.19
CA ASP A 1009 -3.03 9.65 -20.42
C ASP A 1009 -1.73 9.94 -19.65
N ASP A 1010 -0.93 10.88 -20.14
CA ASP A 1010 0.34 11.26 -19.52
C ASP A 1010 0.62 12.78 -19.61
N PRO A 1011 1.75 13.27 -19.06
CA PRO A 1011 2.12 14.68 -19.09
C PRO A 1011 2.21 15.33 -20.49
N GLU A 1012 2.24 14.57 -21.60
CA GLU A 1012 2.17 15.10 -22.96
C GLU A 1012 0.70 15.30 -23.37
N SER A 1013 -0.13 14.25 -23.28
CA SER A 1013 -1.55 14.32 -23.66
C SER A 1013 -2.36 15.25 -22.74
N MET A 1014 -2.07 15.29 -21.44
CA MET A 1014 -2.72 16.21 -20.50
C MET A 1014 -2.48 17.69 -20.83
N LYS A 1015 -1.29 18.05 -21.35
CA LYS A 1015 -1.02 19.43 -21.79
C LYS A 1015 -1.79 19.77 -23.06
N ILE A 1016 -1.85 18.84 -24.02
CA ILE A 1016 -2.57 19.01 -25.28
C ILE A 1016 -4.09 19.14 -25.01
N LYS A 1017 -4.63 18.32 -24.12
CA LYS A 1017 -6.01 18.41 -23.60
C LYS A 1017 -6.29 19.73 -22.87
N ALA A 1018 -5.33 20.22 -22.08
CA ALA A 1018 -5.46 21.50 -21.39
C ALA A 1018 -5.38 22.73 -22.34
N GLU A 1019 -4.64 22.67 -23.44
CA GLU A 1019 -4.67 23.72 -24.47
C GLU A 1019 -5.93 23.63 -25.35
N TYR A 1020 -6.43 22.42 -25.64
CA TYR A 1020 -7.72 22.19 -26.31
C TYR A 1020 -8.90 22.85 -25.56
N ILE A 1021 -8.91 22.79 -24.23
CA ILE A 1021 -9.86 23.53 -23.37
C ILE A 1021 -9.85 25.03 -23.70
N LYS A 1022 -8.66 25.64 -23.89
CA LYS A 1022 -8.56 27.06 -24.28
C LYS A 1022 -9.03 27.31 -25.71
N GLU A 1023 -8.61 26.46 -26.66
CA GLU A 1023 -8.93 26.59 -28.09
C GLU A 1023 -10.44 26.58 -28.34
N LYS A 1024 -11.15 25.63 -27.71
CA LYS A 1024 -12.61 25.51 -27.79
C LYS A 1024 -13.36 26.52 -26.91
N GLY A 1025 -12.67 27.22 -26.01
CA GLY A 1025 -13.25 28.16 -25.06
C GLY A 1025 -14.10 27.48 -23.97
N LEU A 1026 -13.69 26.28 -23.55
CA LEU A 1026 -14.33 25.53 -22.45
C LEU A 1026 -13.96 26.15 -21.10
N VAL A 1027 -14.78 25.90 -20.06
CA VAL A 1027 -14.57 26.56 -18.76
C VAL A 1027 -13.49 25.89 -17.90
N GLY A 1028 -13.12 24.63 -18.18
CA GLY A 1028 -12.01 23.97 -17.48
C GLY A 1028 -11.92 22.45 -17.66
N ALA A 1029 -11.11 21.83 -16.79
CA ALA A 1029 -10.89 20.38 -16.71
C ALA A 1029 -11.52 19.76 -15.46
N MET A 1030 -11.92 18.50 -15.54
CA MET A 1030 -12.38 17.65 -14.45
C MET A 1030 -11.56 16.36 -14.40
N ILE A 1031 -11.15 15.93 -13.21
CA ILE A 1031 -10.21 14.81 -13.01
C ILE A 1031 -10.90 13.65 -12.27
N TRP A 1032 -10.90 12.45 -12.87
CA TRP A 1032 -11.29 11.20 -12.20
C TRP A 1032 -10.08 10.24 -12.14
N GLN A 1033 -9.54 9.90 -10.96
CA GLN A 1033 -9.66 10.62 -9.69
C GLN A 1033 -8.27 10.98 -9.11
N LEU A 1034 -8.23 11.99 -8.24
CA LEU A 1034 -7.00 12.65 -7.79
C LEU A 1034 -5.96 11.72 -7.16
N THR A 1035 -6.41 10.68 -6.44
CA THR A 1035 -5.56 9.73 -5.73
C THR A 1035 -4.78 8.77 -6.64
N GLN A 1036 -5.11 8.74 -7.94
CA GLN A 1036 -4.49 7.90 -8.95
C GLN A 1036 -3.30 8.56 -9.67
N ASP A 1037 -2.99 9.84 -9.39
CA ASP A 1037 -1.83 10.53 -9.96
C ASP A 1037 -0.49 9.99 -9.40
N HIS A 1038 0.54 10.01 -10.23
CA HIS A 1038 1.91 9.77 -9.80
C HIS A 1038 2.50 11.13 -9.38
N GLU A 1039 2.82 11.31 -8.10
CA GLU A 1039 3.43 12.54 -7.56
C GLU A 1039 2.92 13.88 -8.11
N ILE A 1040 1.62 14.02 -8.42
CA ILE A 1040 0.99 15.19 -9.07
C ILE A 1040 1.45 15.52 -10.51
N ASP A 1041 2.06 14.59 -11.23
CA ASP A 1041 2.59 14.76 -12.60
C ASP A 1041 1.50 15.18 -13.61
N LEU A 1042 0.32 14.56 -13.54
CA LEU A 1042 -0.82 14.88 -14.41
C LEU A 1042 -1.49 16.19 -13.98
N LEU A 1043 -1.78 16.35 -12.68
CA LEU A 1043 -2.39 17.58 -12.14
C LEU A 1043 -1.52 18.80 -12.42
N ASN A 1044 -0.21 18.72 -12.20
CA ASN A 1044 0.71 19.82 -12.47
C ASN A 1044 0.81 20.12 -13.97
N SER A 1045 0.70 19.11 -14.84
CA SER A 1045 0.67 19.29 -16.30
C SER A 1045 -0.58 20.03 -16.79
N ILE A 1046 -1.75 19.78 -16.19
CA ILE A 1046 -2.99 20.53 -16.46
C ILE A 1046 -2.89 21.95 -15.89
N TYR A 1047 -2.46 22.08 -14.63
CA TYR A 1047 -2.34 23.35 -13.91
C TYR A 1047 -1.38 24.33 -14.61
N GLU A 1048 -0.20 23.87 -15.06
CA GLU A 1048 0.78 24.74 -15.72
C GLU A 1048 0.22 25.39 -17.01
N VAL A 1049 -0.75 24.75 -17.66
CA VAL A 1049 -1.46 25.27 -18.82
C VAL A 1049 -2.64 26.17 -18.41
N LEU A 1050 -3.47 25.75 -17.43
CA LEU A 1050 -4.72 26.42 -17.05
C LEU A 1050 -4.58 27.54 -15.99
N LYS A 1051 -3.38 27.78 -15.44
CA LYS A 1051 -3.06 28.89 -14.52
C LYS A 1051 -3.01 30.28 -15.17
N THR A 1052 -3.09 30.37 -16.50
CA THR A 1052 -3.12 31.62 -17.26
C THR A 1052 -4.24 31.59 -18.28
N LYS A 1053 -4.98 32.69 -18.42
CA LYS A 1053 -5.91 32.85 -19.55
C LYS A 1053 -5.10 33.06 -20.83
N GLY A 1054 -5.56 32.44 -21.93
CA GLY A 1054 -5.05 32.75 -23.26
C GLY A 1054 -5.27 34.23 -23.61
N HIS A 1055 -4.44 34.76 -24.51
CA HIS A 1055 -4.55 36.11 -25.05
C HIS A 1055 -5.61 36.22 -26.15
#